data_AF-D7KXT5-F1
#
_entry.id   AF-D7KXT5-F1
#
_cell.length_a   1.000
_cell.length_b   1.000
_cell.length_c   1.000
_cell.angle_alpha   90.00
_cell.angle_beta   90.00
_cell.angle_gamma   90.00
#
_symmetry.space_group_name_H-M   'P 1'
#
loop_
_entity.id
_entity.type
_entity.pdbx_description
1 polymer ?
#
loop_
_entity_poly.entity_id
_entity_poly.type
_entity_poly.pdbx_seq_one_letter_code
_entity_poly.pdbx_strand_id
1 'polypeptide(L)'
;MAQPECVSVFSCNDSHDVDETQFMEAILKELHERGITPLTYNLSGRENLNVEMLNRSSVGIMVFSNSYVCSKQSLDHLVAIMEHWKAKDIVIIPIYFKVTLQHICGLKGMSEAAFLHLQSSVQEDRVQKWKMALAEIESIDGHEWTKGTEVMLAEEVVRNACLRLYSKNSKNLVRILALLNQSHPSDAEIVGIWGMAGIGKTSIAREIFGILAPQYDMCYFLQDFDLTCQTKGLRQMRDDLFSKIFGEEKLSIGASDIKTSFMRDWFQEKTILLVLDDVSNARDAEAVVGGFCWFSHGHRIILTSRRKQVLVQCRVKEPYEIQKLCEFESSRLCKQYLNGENVVISELMSCSSGIPLALNVLGSSVSKQHRSNMKEHLQSLRRNPPTQIQDEFQKSFGGLDENEKNIFLDLACFFTGENKDHVVQLLDACGFLTYLGICDLIDESLISVVDDKIEMPVPFQDIGRFIVHEEGEDPCERSRLWDSKDIANVLTRNSGTEAIEGIFLDASDLNYELSPTMFSKMYRLRLLKLYFSTPGNQCKLSLSQGLYTLPDELRLLHWENYPLECLPQKFNPENLVEVNMPYSNMEKLWEGKKNLEKLKRIKLSHSRNLTDVMVLSEALNLEHIDLEGCISLVDVSTSIPSCGKLVSLNLKDCSQLQSLPAMFGLISLKLLRMSGCSEFEEIQDFAPNLKELYLAGTAIKELPLSIENLTELITLDLENCTRLQKLPNGISNLRSMVELKLSGCTSLDPRSMEATLDDT
;
A
#
# COMPACT_ATOMS: atom_id res chain seq x y z
N MET A 1 -26.93 -11.67 1.91
CA MET A 1 -26.32 -13.01 2.11
C MET A 1 -25.34 -13.22 0.97
N ALA A 2 -24.04 -13.38 1.26
CA ALA A 2 -23.10 -13.84 0.24
C ALA A 2 -23.38 -15.35 0.02
N GLN A 3 -23.53 -15.76 -1.23
CA GLN A 3 -23.70 -17.19 -1.54
C GLN A 3 -22.39 -17.92 -1.24
N PRO A 4 -22.43 -19.12 -0.62
CA PRO A 4 -21.23 -19.94 -0.42
C PRO A 4 -20.57 -20.27 -1.76
N GLU A 5 -19.24 -20.42 -1.77
CA GLU A 5 -18.53 -20.91 -2.94
C GLU A 5 -18.95 -22.37 -3.19
N CYS A 6 -19.61 -22.58 -4.33
CA CYS A 6 -20.22 -23.86 -4.67
C CYS A 6 -19.57 -24.44 -5.93
N VAL A 7 -19.22 -25.73 -5.89
CA VAL A 7 -18.96 -26.54 -7.09
C VAL A 7 -20.17 -27.41 -7.33
N SER A 8 -20.72 -27.36 -8.54
CA SER A 8 -21.74 -28.33 -8.95
C SER A 8 -21.08 -29.66 -9.27
N VAL A 9 -21.55 -30.76 -8.68
CA VAL A 9 -21.07 -32.11 -8.98
C VAL A 9 -22.21 -32.89 -9.60
N PHE A 10 -22.08 -33.23 -10.87
CA PHE A 10 -23.08 -33.96 -11.66
C PHE A 10 -22.65 -35.43 -11.79
N SER A 11 -23.52 -36.36 -11.43
CA SER A 11 -23.28 -37.80 -11.62
C SER A 11 -24.55 -38.54 -12.04
N CYS A 12 -24.37 -39.71 -12.66
CA CYS A 12 -25.45 -40.65 -13.00
C CYS A 12 -25.33 -41.89 -12.11
N ASN A 13 -25.46 -41.71 -10.80
CA ASN A 13 -25.29 -42.83 -9.88
C ASN A 13 -26.53 -43.73 -9.94
N ASP A 14 -26.37 -44.93 -10.49
CA ASP A 14 -27.24 -46.06 -10.19
C ASP A 14 -26.61 -46.78 -8.98
N SER A 15 -27.40 -47.03 -7.93
CA SER A 15 -26.98 -47.54 -6.61
C SER A 15 -26.28 -48.91 -6.58
N HIS A 16 -25.75 -49.39 -7.70
CA HIS A 16 -25.21 -50.72 -7.92
C HIS A 16 -23.70 -50.73 -8.25
N ASP A 17 -23.04 -49.60 -8.53
CA ASP A 17 -21.57 -49.54 -8.69
C ASP A 17 -20.89 -48.97 -7.43
N VAL A 18 -20.22 -49.85 -6.69
CA VAL A 18 -19.52 -49.54 -5.43
C VAL A 18 -18.33 -48.62 -5.67
N ASP A 19 -17.63 -48.77 -6.80
CA ASP A 19 -16.42 -47.98 -7.10
C ASP A 19 -16.81 -46.53 -7.47
N GLU A 20 -17.92 -46.33 -8.20
CA GLU A 20 -18.42 -44.99 -8.55
C GLU A 20 -18.85 -44.23 -7.29
N THR A 21 -19.52 -44.92 -6.37
CA THR A 21 -19.93 -44.36 -5.08
C THR A 21 -18.72 -43.94 -4.24
N GLN A 22 -17.70 -44.79 -4.15
CA GLN A 22 -16.47 -44.49 -3.40
C GLN A 22 -15.69 -43.32 -4.02
N PHE A 23 -15.63 -43.22 -5.35
CA PHE A 23 -14.99 -42.12 -6.05
C PHE A 23 -15.74 -40.78 -5.84
N MET A 24 -17.08 -40.81 -5.89
CA MET A 24 -17.90 -39.64 -5.60
C MET A 24 -17.74 -39.18 -4.15
N GLU A 25 -17.71 -40.11 -3.18
CA GLU A 25 -17.41 -39.78 -1.78
C GLU A 25 -16.03 -39.13 -1.63
N ALA A 26 -15.02 -39.59 -2.37
CA ALA A 26 -13.69 -38.97 -2.35
C ALA A 26 -13.72 -37.52 -2.88
N ILE A 27 -14.44 -37.26 -3.99
CA ILE A 27 -14.62 -35.89 -4.52
C ILE A 27 -15.33 -34.98 -3.50
N LEU A 28 -16.42 -35.47 -2.89
CA LEU A 28 -17.18 -34.68 -1.92
C LEU A 28 -16.39 -34.41 -0.65
N LYS A 29 -15.63 -35.41 -0.18
CA LYS A 29 -14.75 -35.28 0.98
C LYS A 29 -13.68 -34.23 0.73
N GLU A 30 -13.00 -34.28 -0.41
CA GLU A 30 -11.96 -33.32 -0.78
C GLU A 30 -12.52 -31.89 -0.94
N LEU A 31 -13.71 -31.73 -1.52
CA LEU A 31 -14.38 -30.42 -1.59
C LEU A 31 -14.68 -29.85 -0.20
N HIS A 32 -15.15 -30.69 0.72
CA HIS A 32 -15.40 -30.30 2.11
C HIS A 32 -14.12 -29.98 2.88
N GLU A 33 -13.05 -30.77 2.70
CA GLU A 33 -11.74 -30.50 3.30
C GLU A 33 -11.17 -29.15 2.84
N ARG A 34 -11.50 -28.72 1.63
CA ARG A 34 -11.14 -27.40 1.08
C ARG A 34 -12.15 -26.29 1.39
N GLY A 35 -13.17 -26.55 2.21
CA GLY A 35 -14.16 -25.56 2.63
C GLY A 35 -15.15 -25.12 1.54
N ILE A 36 -15.28 -25.88 0.46
CA ILE A 36 -16.19 -25.61 -0.65
C ILE A 36 -17.49 -26.38 -0.42
N THR A 37 -18.64 -25.77 -0.75
CA THR A 37 -19.94 -26.44 -0.64
C THR A 37 -20.26 -27.20 -1.94
N PRO A 38 -20.28 -28.54 -1.95
CA PRO A 38 -20.69 -29.28 -3.13
C PRO A 38 -22.21 -29.15 -3.35
N LEU A 39 -22.63 -28.82 -4.57
CA LEU A 39 -24.01 -28.93 -5.02
C LEU A 39 -24.13 -30.20 -5.86
N THR A 40 -24.61 -31.28 -5.26
CA THR A 40 -24.72 -32.58 -5.93
C THR A 40 -26.00 -32.70 -6.74
N TYR A 41 -25.88 -33.19 -7.98
CA TYR A 41 -26.98 -33.46 -8.88
C TYR A 41 -26.91 -34.90 -9.37
N ASN A 42 -27.89 -35.71 -8.99
CA ASN A 42 -28.05 -37.04 -9.56
C ASN A 42 -28.93 -36.96 -10.81
N LEU A 43 -28.34 -37.26 -11.96
CA LEU A 43 -28.96 -37.15 -13.28
C LEU A 43 -29.76 -38.41 -13.68
N SER A 44 -29.82 -39.45 -12.83
CA SER A 44 -30.63 -40.67 -13.03
C SER A 44 -32.04 -40.62 -12.40
N GLY A 45 -32.34 -39.62 -11.57
CA GLY A 45 -33.61 -39.49 -10.84
C GLY A 45 -34.79 -38.91 -11.65
N ARG A 46 -36.03 -39.11 -11.15
CA ARG A 46 -37.28 -38.52 -11.71
C ARG A 46 -37.42 -37.00 -11.44
N GLU A 47 -36.52 -36.40 -10.69
CA GLU A 47 -36.58 -34.98 -10.32
C GLU A 47 -36.04 -34.10 -11.45
N ASN A 48 -36.73 -32.98 -11.72
CA ASN A 48 -36.27 -32.01 -12.71
C ASN A 48 -35.03 -31.28 -12.19
N LEU A 49 -34.01 -31.13 -13.04
CA LEU A 49 -32.83 -30.31 -12.75
C LEU A 49 -33.25 -28.90 -12.31
N ASN A 50 -32.92 -28.52 -11.07
CA ASN A 50 -33.29 -27.21 -10.55
C ASN A 50 -32.38 -26.12 -11.14
N VAL A 51 -32.86 -25.46 -12.20
CA VAL A 51 -32.12 -24.41 -12.94
C VAL A 51 -31.74 -23.22 -12.05
N GLU A 52 -32.49 -22.94 -10.98
CA GLU A 52 -32.11 -21.90 -10.01
C GLU A 52 -30.88 -22.27 -9.17
N MET A 53 -30.64 -23.56 -8.95
CA MET A 53 -29.46 -24.04 -8.22
C MET A 53 -28.22 -24.11 -9.12
N LEU A 54 -28.38 -24.37 -10.43
CA LEU A 54 -27.29 -24.25 -11.41
C LEU A 54 -26.69 -22.83 -11.42
N ASN A 55 -27.52 -21.82 -11.20
CA ASN A 55 -27.08 -20.42 -11.09
C ASN A 55 -26.19 -20.12 -9.88
N ARG A 56 -26.09 -21.03 -8.91
CA ARG A 56 -25.32 -20.83 -7.67
C ARG A 56 -23.85 -21.26 -7.78
N SER A 57 -23.46 -21.91 -8.88
CA SER A 57 -22.10 -22.37 -9.11
C SER A 57 -21.57 -21.86 -10.45
N SER A 58 -20.28 -21.51 -10.47
CA SER A 58 -19.57 -21.11 -11.69
C SER A 58 -18.65 -22.21 -12.24
N VAL A 59 -18.55 -23.35 -11.55
CA VAL A 59 -17.71 -24.50 -11.93
C VAL A 59 -18.44 -25.81 -11.66
N GLY A 60 -18.46 -26.70 -12.65
CA GLY A 60 -19.10 -28.01 -12.58
C GLY A 60 -18.11 -29.16 -12.79
N ILE A 61 -18.17 -30.19 -11.95
CA ILE A 61 -17.52 -31.49 -12.17
C ILE A 61 -18.59 -32.44 -12.70
N MET A 62 -18.35 -33.10 -13.82
CA MET A 62 -19.33 -33.96 -14.48
C MET A 62 -18.78 -35.37 -14.69
N VAL A 63 -19.37 -36.34 -14.00
CA VAL A 63 -18.94 -37.75 -14.03
C VAL A 63 -19.80 -38.54 -15.01
N PHE A 64 -19.17 -39.07 -16.05
CA PHE A 64 -19.78 -39.96 -17.04
C PHE A 64 -19.44 -41.41 -16.71
N SER A 65 -20.46 -42.24 -16.51
CA SER A 65 -20.33 -43.67 -16.26
C SER A 65 -21.17 -44.48 -17.27
N ASN A 66 -21.06 -45.81 -17.24
CA ASN A 66 -21.77 -46.70 -18.17
C ASN A 66 -23.30 -46.60 -18.11
N SER A 67 -23.87 -46.14 -16.98
CA SER A 67 -25.31 -45.90 -16.79
C SER A 67 -25.80 -44.62 -17.49
N TYR A 68 -24.89 -43.68 -17.78
CA TYR A 68 -25.23 -42.33 -18.26
C TYR A 68 -25.97 -42.33 -19.60
N VAL A 69 -25.60 -43.24 -20.52
CA VAL A 69 -26.14 -43.29 -21.91
C VAL A 69 -27.46 -44.06 -21.99
N CYS A 70 -28.00 -44.54 -20.87
CA CYS A 70 -29.13 -45.48 -20.86
C CYS A 70 -30.51 -44.84 -20.62
N SER A 71 -30.61 -43.52 -20.35
CA SER A 71 -31.89 -42.85 -20.06
C SER A 71 -32.11 -41.57 -20.89
N LYS A 72 -33.35 -41.35 -21.37
CA LYS A 72 -33.74 -40.12 -22.09
C LYS A 72 -33.51 -38.87 -21.23
N GLN A 73 -33.81 -38.98 -19.94
CA GLN A 73 -33.80 -37.86 -18.99
C GLN A 73 -32.37 -37.37 -18.69
N SER A 74 -31.39 -38.28 -18.60
CA SER A 74 -29.98 -37.91 -18.39
C SER A 74 -29.42 -37.13 -19.58
N LEU A 75 -29.82 -37.48 -20.82
CA LEU A 75 -29.44 -36.74 -22.03
C LEU A 75 -30.13 -35.38 -22.15
N ASP A 76 -31.38 -35.24 -21.70
CA ASP A 76 -32.02 -33.91 -21.63
C ASP A 76 -31.36 -33.02 -20.57
N HIS A 77 -30.96 -33.58 -19.43
CA HIS A 77 -30.21 -32.85 -18.43
C HIS A 77 -28.83 -32.43 -18.95
N LEU A 78 -28.14 -33.26 -19.75
CA LEU A 78 -26.90 -32.87 -20.43
C LEU A 78 -27.13 -31.64 -21.32
N VAL A 79 -28.17 -31.65 -22.15
CA VAL A 79 -28.51 -30.51 -23.01
C VAL A 79 -28.77 -29.26 -22.17
N ALA A 80 -29.55 -29.36 -21.09
CA ALA A 80 -29.81 -28.23 -20.21
C ALA A 80 -28.54 -27.67 -19.55
N ILE A 81 -27.62 -28.55 -19.12
CA ILE A 81 -26.31 -28.15 -18.55
C ILE A 81 -25.46 -27.47 -19.62
N MET A 82 -25.39 -27.99 -20.85
CA MET A 82 -24.60 -27.44 -21.94
C MET A 82 -25.15 -26.11 -22.48
N GLU A 83 -26.47 -25.95 -22.55
CA GLU A 83 -27.11 -24.67 -22.87
C GLU A 83 -26.81 -23.63 -21.79
N HIS A 84 -26.82 -24.04 -20.52
CA HIS A 84 -26.49 -23.16 -19.39
C HIS A 84 -24.99 -22.79 -19.35
N TRP A 85 -24.12 -23.74 -19.68
CA TRP A 85 -22.69 -23.56 -19.86
C TRP A 85 -22.39 -22.43 -20.86
N LYS A 86 -23.02 -22.47 -22.03
CA LYS A 86 -22.87 -21.44 -23.08
C LYS A 86 -23.42 -20.08 -22.68
N ALA A 87 -24.54 -20.05 -21.96
CA ALA A 87 -25.20 -18.80 -21.62
C ALA A 87 -24.51 -18.02 -20.48
N LYS A 88 -23.79 -18.71 -19.59
CA LYS A 88 -23.26 -18.13 -18.34
C LYS A 88 -21.76 -18.33 -18.10
N ASP A 89 -21.04 -18.90 -19.06
CA ASP A 89 -19.59 -19.09 -18.99
C ASP A 89 -19.20 -19.90 -17.73
N ILE A 90 -19.97 -20.95 -17.44
CA ILE A 90 -19.64 -21.93 -16.40
C ILE A 90 -18.45 -22.74 -16.90
N VAL A 91 -17.59 -23.24 -16.01
CA VAL A 91 -16.50 -24.12 -16.44
C VAL A 91 -16.83 -25.57 -16.07
N ILE A 92 -16.90 -26.46 -17.06
CA ILE A 92 -17.19 -27.89 -16.85
C ILE A 92 -15.87 -28.70 -16.88
N ILE A 93 -15.72 -29.64 -15.96
CA ILE A 93 -14.63 -30.64 -15.90
C ILE A 93 -15.26 -32.02 -16.11
N PRO A 94 -15.14 -32.62 -17.30
CA PRO A 94 -15.63 -33.97 -17.56
C PRO A 94 -14.69 -35.03 -16.96
N ILE A 95 -15.26 -36.05 -16.33
CA ILE A 95 -14.58 -37.25 -15.85
C ILE A 95 -15.21 -38.47 -16.51
N TYR A 96 -14.41 -39.32 -17.12
CA TYR A 96 -14.83 -40.56 -17.77
C TYR A 96 -14.55 -41.76 -16.85
N PHE A 97 -15.58 -42.19 -16.12
CA PHE A 97 -15.50 -43.25 -15.11
C PHE A 97 -15.79 -44.64 -15.69
N LYS A 98 -14.77 -45.52 -15.75
CA LYS A 98 -14.85 -46.87 -16.37
C LYS A 98 -15.37 -46.88 -17.82
N VAL A 99 -15.34 -45.73 -18.48
CA VAL A 99 -15.78 -45.50 -19.85
C VAL A 99 -14.68 -44.73 -20.55
N THR A 100 -14.58 -44.89 -21.86
CA THR A 100 -13.71 -44.06 -22.68
C THR A 100 -14.55 -43.07 -23.46
N LEU A 101 -13.94 -41.97 -23.88
CA LEU A 101 -14.56 -40.96 -24.75
C LEU A 101 -15.21 -41.59 -25.99
N GLN A 102 -14.55 -42.61 -26.57
CA GLN A 102 -15.06 -43.37 -27.70
C GLN A 102 -16.28 -44.24 -27.39
N HIS A 103 -16.51 -44.67 -26.15
CA HIS A 103 -17.72 -45.43 -25.77
C HIS A 103 -18.97 -44.53 -25.63
N ILE A 104 -18.77 -43.25 -25.30
CA ILE A 104 -19.83 -42.26 -25.12
C ILE A 104 -20.18 -41.57 -26.45
N CYS A 105 -19.17 -41.18 -27.23
CA CYS A 105 -19.36 -40.49 -28.51
C CYS A 105 -19.38 -41.43 -29.73
N GLY A 106 -18.77 -42.61 -29.62
CA GLY A 106 -18.66 -43.60 -30.70
C GLY A 106 -19.87 -44.54 -30.72
N LEU A 107 -20.66 -44.41 -31.78
CA LEU A 107 -21.65 -45.38 -32.26
C LEU A 107 -20.97 -46.69 -32.69
N LYS A 108 -20.38 -47.46 -31.75
CA LYS A 108 -19.97 -48.85 -31.97
C LYS A 108 -19.81 -49.59 -30.64
N GLY A 109 -20.78 -50.46 -30.33
CA GLY A 109 -20.78 -51.30 -29.13
C GLY A 109 -22.11 -51.24 -28.37
N MET A 110 -22.16 -51.84 -27.16
CA MET A 110 -23.40 -52.01 -26.36
C MET A 110 -24.21 -50.72 -26.09
N SER A 111 -23.61 -49.52 -26.23
CA SER A 111 -24.28 -48.21 -26.16
C SER A 111 -25.10 -47.84 -27.40
N GLU A 112 -24.76 -48.37 -28.58
CA GLU A 112 -25.45 -48.10 -29.85
C GLU A 112 -26.85 -48.73 -29.86
N ALA A 113 -26.99 -49.94 -29.32
CA ALA A 113 -28.28 -50.63 -29.19
C ALA A 113 -29.23 -49.92 -28.22
N ALA A 114 -28.71 -49.40 -27.10
CA ALA A 114 -29.49 -48.62 -26.14
C ALA A 114 -29.94 -47.27 -26.75
N PHE A 115 -29.04 -46.58 -27.46
CA PHE A 115 -29.35 -45.31 -28.11
C PHE A 115 -30.35 -45.47 -29.27
N LEU A 116 -30.22 -46.53 -30.09
CA LEU A 116 -31.19 -46.86 -31.16
C LEU A 116 -32.58 -47.21 -30.59
N HIS A 117 -32.63 -47.89 -29.44
CA HIS A 117 -33.89 -48.19 -28.76
C HIS A 117 -34.54 -46.94 -28.13
N LEU A 118 -33.75 -45.94 -27.75
CA LEU A 118 -34.22 -44.63 -27.31
C LEU A 118 -34.69 -43.77 -28.51
N GLN A 119 -34.00 -43.86 -29.66
CA GLN A 119 -34.29 -43.10 -30.88
C GLN A 119 -35.62 -43.49 -31.53
N SER A 120 -36.01 -44.77 -31.45
CA SER A 120 -37.28 -45.28 -32.03
C SER A 120 -38.56 -44.74 -31.37
N SER A 121 -38.43 -44.02 -30.25
CA SER A 121 -39.55 -43.57 -29.42
C SER A 121 -39.49 -42.08 -29.04
N VAL A 122 -38.75 -41.25 -29.81
CA VAL A 122 -38.52 -39.80 -29.54
C VAL A 122 -38.51 -38.99 -30.84
N GLN A 123 -38.89 -37.71 -30.78
CA GLN A 123 -38.83 -36.77 -31.92
C GLN A 123 -37.38 -36.52 -32.41
N GLU A 124 -37.22 -36.38 -33.72
CA GLU A 124 -35.93 -36.27 -34.42
C GLU A 124 -35.10 -35.04 -33.99
N ASP A 125 -35.75 -33.90 -33.72
CA ASP A 125 -35.12 -32.66 -33.24
C ASP A 125 -34.44 -32.83 -31.86
N ARG A 126 -35.05 -33.60 -30.95
CA ARG A 126 -34.52 -33.85 -29.61
C ARG A 126 -33.27 -34.75 -29.65
N VAL A 127 -33.26 -35.73 -30.55
CA VAL A 127 -32.09 -36.60 -30.79
C VAL A 127 -30.92 -35.79 -31.34
N GLN A 128 -31.20 -34.80 -32.19
CA GLN A 128 -30.16 -33.92 -32.74
C GLN A 128 -29.54 -33.04 -31.66
N LYS A 129 -30.34 -32.51 -30.72
CA LYS A 129 -29.83 -31.76 -29.56
C LYS A 129 -28.92 -32.61 -28.67
N TRP A 130 -29.28 -33.86 -28.42
CA TRP A 130 -28.43 -34.78 -27.66
C TRP A 130 -27.08 -35.02 -28.35
N LYS A 131 -27.09 -35.24 -29.67
CA LYS A 131 -25.85 -35.42 -30.46
C LYS A 131 -24.93 -34.19 -30.39
N MET A 132 -25.50 -32.99 -30.51
CA MET A 132 -24.71 -31.75 -30.41
C MET A 132 -24.09 -31.59 -29.02
N ALA A 133 -24.85 -31.82 -27.94
CA ALA A 133 -24.32 -31.71 -26.58
C ALA A 133 -23.20 -32.72 -26.28
N LEU A 134 -23.30 -33.94 -26.83
CA LEU A 134 -22.25 -34.97 -26.72
C LEU A 134 -20.99 -34.62 -27.53
N ALA A 135 -21.14 -34.07 -28.73
CA ALA A 135 -20.00 -33.59 -29.51
C ALA A 135 -19.30 -32.39 -28.85
N GLU A 136 -20.05 -31.56 -28.14
CA GLU A 136 -19.50 -30.41 -27.44
C GLU A 136 -18.75 -30.80 -26.16
N ILE A 137 -19.25 -31.76 -25.38
CA ILE A 137 -18.50 -32.25 -24.22
C ILE A 137 -17.21 -32.97 -24.65
N GLU A 138 -17.18 -33.58 -25.83
CA GLU A 138 -15.97 -34.17 -26.42
C GLU A 138 -14.90 -33.11 -26.77
N SER A 139 -15.30 -31.87 -27.04
CA SER A 139 -14.35 -30.78 -27.27
C SER A 139 -13.69 -30.24 -26.00
N ILE A 140 -14.12 -30.70 -24.82
CA ILE A 140 -13.60 -30.27 -23.52
C ILE A 140 -12.62 -31.34 -23.00
N ASP A 141 -11.39 -30.93 -22.69
CA ASP A 141 -10.40 -31.82 -22.07
C ASP A 141 -10.93 -32.39 -20.75
N GLY A 142 -11.03 -33.72 -20.67
CA GLY A 142 -11.54 -34.45 -19.52
C GLY A 142 -10.52 -35.43 -18.95
N HIS A 143 -10.82 -35.95 -17.76
CA HIS A 143 -9.97 -36.91 -17.07
C HIS A 143 -10.51 -38.33 -17.20
N GLU A 144 -9.66 -39.29 -17.54
CA GLU A 144 -10.03 -40.72 -17.57
C GLU A 144 -9.76 -41.38 -16.22
N TRP A 145 -10.71 -42.20 -15.77
CA TRP A 145 -10.56 -42.97 -14.54
C TRP A 145 -9.75 -44.25 -14.77
N THR A 146 -8.74 -44.47 -13.94
CA THR A 146 -7.99 -45.73 -13.87
C THR A 146 -8.13 -46.38 -12.50
N LYS A 147 -8.22 -47.71 -12.47
CA LYS A 147 -8.36 -48.48 -11.24
C LYS A 147 -7.11 -48.35 -10.36
N GLY A 148 -7.27 -47.94 -9.11
CA GLY A 148 -6.19 -47.73 -8.14
C GLY A 148 -5.68 -46.29 -8.02
N THR A 149 -6.20 -45.33 -8.79
CA THR A 149 -5.84 -43.90 -8.72
C THR A 149 -6.98 -43.01 -8.21
N GLU A 150 -7.98 -43.59 -7.56
CA GLU A 150 -9.26 -42.93 -7.23
C GLU A 150 -9.07 -41.68 -6.37
N VAL A 151 -8.23 -41.78 -5.33
CA VAL A 151 -7.95 -40.67 -4.40
C VAL A 151 -7.14 -39.58 -5.09
N MET A 152 -6.09 -39.95 -5.82
CA MET A 152 -5.25 -38.99 -6.55
C MET A 152 -6.04 -38.24 -7.63
N LEU A 153 -6.90 -38.94 -8.37
CA LEU A 153 -7.74 -38.33 -9.39
C LEU A 153 -8.81 -37.42 -8.78
N ALA A 154 -9.43 -37.82 -7.66
CA ALA A 154 -10.37 -36.97 -6.94
C ALA A 154 -9.71 -35.69 -6.42
N GLU A 155 -8.52 -35.82 -5.82
CA GLU A 155 -7.70 -34.67 -5.40
C GLU A 155 -7.36 -33.75 -6.57
N GLU A 156 -6.95 -34.30 -7.71
CA GLU A 156 -6.60 -33.54 -8.91
C GLU A 156 -7.79 -32.80 -9.50
N VAL A 157 -8.94 -33.48 -9.66
CA VAL A 157 -10.13 -32.87 -10.25
C VAL A 157 -10.72 -31.81 -9.33
N VAL A 158 -10.78 -32.07 -8.02
CA VAL A 158 -11.24 -31.07 -7.05
C VAL A 158 -10.27 -29.91 -7.03
N ARG A 159 -8.95 -30.14 -7.07
CA ARG A 159 -7.96 -29.07 -7.22
C ARG A 159 -8.25 -28.24 -8.48
N ASN A 160 -8.42 -28.85 -9.65
CA ASN A 160 -8.77 -28.14 -10.89
C ASN A 160 -10.09 -27.35 -10.80
N ALA A 161 -11.10 -27.88 -10.10
CA ALA A 161 -12.36 -27.19 -9.87
C ALA A 161 -12.17 -25.97 -8.95
N CYS A 162 -11.43 -26.14 -7.86
CA CYS A 162 -11.03 -25.07 -6.95
C CYS A 162 -10.25 -23.98 -7.70
N LEU A 163 -9.31 -24.38 -8.54
CA LEU A 163 -8.49 -23.48 -9.35
C LEU A 163 -9.34 -22.62 -10.29
N ARG A 164 -10.36 -23.21 -10.94
CA ARG A 164 -11.30 -22.48 -11.80
C ARG A 164 -12.24 -21.57 -11.01
N LEU A 165 -12.59 -21.93 -9.78
CA LEU A 165 -13.34 -21.06 -8.86
C LEU A 165 -12.50 -19.88 -8.37
N TYR A 166 -11.28 -20.15 -7.88
CA TYR A 166 -10.38 -19.14 -7.33
C TYR A 166 -9.80 -18.22 -8.39
N SER A 167 -9.51 -18.71 -9.60
CA SER A 167 -9.11 -17.87 -10.73
C SER A 167 -10.23 -16.90 -11.12
N LYS A 168 -11.50 -17.32 -11.17
CA LYS A 168 -12.62 -16.38 -11.40
C LYS A 168 -12.71 -15.28 -10.32
N ASN A 169 -12.13 -15.54 -9.14
CA ASN A 169 -12.29 -14.75 -7.92
C ASN A 169 -11.03 -13.99 -7.46
N SER A 170 -9.86 -14.17 -8.09
CA SER A 170 -8.57 -13.55 -7.72
C SER A 170 -7.93 -12.87 -8.92
N LYS A 171 -7.92 -11.53 -8.94
CA LYS A 171 -7.36 -10.75 -10.05
C LYS A 171 -5.86 -10.99 -10.24
N ASN A 172 -5.12 -11.16 -9.13
CA ASN A 172 -3.68 -11.42 -9.17
C ASN A 172 -3.38 -12.76 -9.85
N LEU A 173 -4.12 -13.80 -9.51
CA LEU A 173 -3.87 -15.14 -10.02
C LEU A 173 -4.20 -15.24 -11.53
N VAL A 174 -5.30 -14.62 -11.97
CA VAL A 174 -5.65 -14.54 -13.42
C VAL A 174 -4.57 -13.82 -14.21
N ARG A 175 -4.08 -12.69 -13.71
CA ARG A 175 -3.04 -11.91 -14.38
C ARG A 175 -1.73 -12.68 -14.50
N ILE A 176 -1.30 -13.33 -13.41
CA ILE A 176 -0.06 -14.12 -13.44
C ILE A 176 -0.21 -15.33 -14.38
N LEU A 177 -1.34 -16.04 -14.35
CA LEU A 177 -1.59 -17.14 -15.30
C LEU A 177 -1.64 -16.66 -16.76
N ALA A 178 -2.22 -15.49 -17.02
CA ALA A 178 -2.22 -14.90 -18.35
C ALA A 178 -0.79 -14.59 -18.82
N LEU A 179 0.06 -14.05 -17.94
CA LEU A 179 1.49 -13.82 -18.22
C LEU A 179 2.22 -15.14 -18.53
N LEU A 180 2.00 -16.16 -17.70
CA LEU A 180 2.59 -17.49 -17.84
C LEU A 180 2.13 -18.25 -19.11
N ASN A 181 1.01 -17.85 -19.70
CA ASN A 181 0.47 -18.44 -20.93
C ASN A 181 0.88 -17.64 -22.19
N GLN A 182 1.45 -16.44 -22.05
CA GLN A 182 1.87 -15.58 -23.15
C GLN A 182 3.33 -15.77 -23.56
N SER A 183 4.11 -16.52 -22.79
CA SER A 183 5.55 -16.71 -23.01
C SER A 183 5.84 -17.50 -24.29
N HIS A 184 6.66 -16.90 -25.15
CA HIS A 184 7.08 -17.51 -26.42
C HIS A 184 8.04 -18.69 -26.18
N PRO A 185 8.06 -19.70 -27.06
CA PRO A 185 8.75 -20.97 -26.82
C PRO A 185 10.29 -20.92 -26.80
N SER A 186 10.93 -19.75 -26.96
CA SER A 186 12.31 -19.65 -27.44
C SER A 186 13.40 -19.47 -26.37
N ASP A 187 13.09 -19.30 -25.08
CA ASP A 187 14.05 -19.18 -23.97
C ASP A 187 13.45 -19.76 -22.67
N ALA A 188 14.28 -20.11 -21.67
CA ALA A 188 13.78 -20.47 -20.35
C ALA A 188 13.07 -19.29 -19.68
N GLU A 189 11.92 -19.59 -19.07
CA GLU A 189 11.06 -18.57 -18.50
C GLU A 189 11.34 -18.43 -16.99
N ILE A 190 11.98 -17.31 -16.62
CA ILE A 190 12.17 -16.92 -15.23
C ILE A 190 11.15 -15.86 -14.88
N VAL A 191 10.26 -16.21 -13.96
CA VAL A 191 9.13 -15.40 -13.53
C VAL A 191 9.39 -14.93 -12.11
N GLY A 192 9.34 -13.64 -11.89
CA GLY A 192 9.52 -13.05 -10.57
C GLY A 192 8.19 -12.52 -10.04
N ILE A 193 7.85 -12.87 -8.81
CA ILE A 193 6.67 -12.38 -8.09
C ILE A 193 7.16 -11.62 -6.86
N TRP A 194 6.75 -10.37 -6.68
CA TRP A 194 7.16 -9.58 -5.53
C TRP A 194 6.03 -8.80 -4.87
N GLY A 195 6.32 -8.26 -3.69
CA GLY A 195 5.40 -7.41 -2.93
C GLY A 195 5.62 -7.53 -1.43
N MET A 196 4.81 -6.77 -0.68
CA MET A 196 4.92 -6.60 0.77
C MET A 196 4.86 -7.93 1.56
N ALA A 197 5.39 -7.91 2.79
CA ALA A 197 5.21 -9.02 3.74
C ALA A 197 3.71 -9.32 3.98
N GLY A 198 3.36 -10.60 4.09
CA GLY A 198 1.96 -11.03 4.31
C GLY A 198 0.99 -10.82 3.14
N ILE A 199 1.45 -10.32 1.99
CA ILE A 199 0.57 -10.05 0.81
C ILE A 199 0.07 -11.32 0.11
N GLY A 200 0.66 -12.49 0.41
CA GLY A 200 0.26 -13.78 -0.17
C GLY A 200 1.16 -14.31 -1.28
N LYS A 201 2.42 -13.85 -1.38
CA LYS A 201 3.42 -14.35 -2.35
C LYS A 201 3.54 -15.87 -2.36
N THR A 202 3.90 -16.47 -1.21
CA THR A 202 4.03 -17.92 -1.02
C THR A 202 2.75 -18.66 -1.38
N SER A 203 1.59 -18.15 -0.94
CA SER A 203 0.29 -18.78 -1.24
C SER A 203 0.01 -18.78 -2.74
N ILE A 204 0.21 -17.66 -3.42
CA ILE A 204 0.02 -17.54 -4.87
C ILE A 204 1.00 -18.43 -5.63
N ALA A 205 2.28 -18.45 -5.23
CA ALA A 205 3.29 -19.31 -5.85
C ALA A 205 2.96 -20.80 -5.67
N ARG A 206 2.44 -21.20 -4.50
CA ARG A 206 1.99 -22.57 -4.23
C ARG A 206 0.80 -22.97 -5.09
N GLU A 207 -0.18 -22.08 -5.26
CA GLU A 207 -1.31 -22.33 -6.17
C GLU A 207 -0.84 -22.45 -7.62
N ILE A 208 0.02 -21.54 -8.10
CA ILE A 208 0.60 -21.61 -9.45
C ILE A 208 1.36 -22.92 -9.64
N PHE A 209 2.16 -23.33 -8.66
CA PHE A 209 2.87 -24.60 -8.70
C PHE A 209 1.91 -25.78 -8.85
N GLY A 210 0.82 -25.81 -8.09
CA GLY A 210 -0.20 -26.86 -8.19
C GLY A 210 -0.90 -26.91 -9.55
N ILE A 211 -1.12 -25.75 -10.20
CA ILE A 211 -1.72 -25.63 -11.53
C ILE A 211 -0.78 -26.16 -12.61
N LEU A 212 0.50 -25.76 -12.53
CA LEU A 212 1.46 -26.03 -13.60
C LEU A 212 2.11 -27.40 -13.47
N ALA A 213 2.27 -27.93 -12.25
CA ALA A 213 3.04 -29.16 -12.01
C ALA A 213 2.67 -30.35 -12.92
N PRO A 214 1.39 -30.62 -13.25
CA PRO A 214 1.04 -31.72 -14.15
C PRO A 214 1.60 -31.60 -15.58
N GLN A 215 2.03 -30.41 -16.00
CA GLN A 215 2.55 -30.13 -17.35
C GLN A 215 4.06 -30.37 -17.47
N TYR A 216 4.75 -30.67 -16.36
CA TYR A 216 6.21 -30.78 -16.32
C TYR A 216 6.65 -32.16 -15.82
N ASP A 217 7.76 -32.65 -16.36
CA ASP A 217 8.31 -33.97 -16.00
C ASP A 217 8.85 -34.01 -14.56
N MET A 218 9.37 -32.89 -14.06
CA MET A 218 9.88 -32.76 -12.69
C MET A 218 9.50 -31.41 -12.09
N CYS A 219 9.07 -31.42 -10.83
CA CYS A 219 8.62 -30.24 -10.12
C CYS A 219 9.27 -30.16 -8.73
N TYR A 220 9.76 -28.98 -8.36
CA TYR A 220 10.32 -28.75 -7.03
C TYR A 220 9.92 -27.39 -6.46
N PHE A 221 9.38 -27.41 -5.25
CA PHE A 221 9.02 -26.20 -4.50
C PHE A 221 9.95 -26.07 -3.30
N LEU A 222 10.83 -25.06 -3.32
CA LEU A 222 11.72 -24.74 -2.24
C LEU A 222 11.12 -23.60 -1.42
N GLN A 223 10.45 -23.96 -0.34
CA GLN A 223 9.81 -23.02 0.56
C GLN A 223 10.85 -22.34 1.47
N ASP A 224 10.65 -21.05 1.78
CA ASP A 224 11.47 -20.28 2.74
C ASP A 224 12.97 -20.39 2.41
N PHE A 225 13.37 -19.99 1.20
CA PHE A 225 14.70 -20.12 0.64
C PHE A 225 15.77 -19.55 1.58
N ASP A 226 15.58 -18.32 2.06
CA ASP A 226 16.56 -17.65 2.93
C ASP A 226 16.73 -18.37 4.27
N LEU A 227 15.62 -18.76 4.91
CA LEU A 227 15.65 -19.51 6.17
C LEU A 227 16.35 -20.86 5.99
N THR A 228 16.08 -21.53 4.88
CA THR A 228 16.73 -22.80 4.55
C THR A 228 18.22 -22.60 4.27
N CYS A 229 18.61 -21.47 3.63
CA CYS A 229 20.00 -21.11 3.40
C CYS A 229 20.76 -20.90 4.71
N GLN A 230 20.14 -20.21 5.68
CA GLN A 230 20.73 -19.98 7.00
C GLN A 230 20.89 -21.27 7.81
N THR A 231 19.95 -22.20 7.68
CA THR A 231 19.93 -23.42 8.50
C THR A 231 20.76 -24.57 7.91
N LYS A 232 20.68 -24.80 6.59
CA LYS A 232 21.38 -25.90 5.90
C LYS A 232 22.68 -25.48 5.20
N GLY A 233 22.78 -24.21 4.81
CA GLY A 233 23.85 -23.71 3.96
C GLY A 233 23.66 -24.03 2.47
N LEU A 234 24.24 -23.18 1.61
CA LEU A 234 24.06 -23.20 0.15
C LEU A 234 24.46 -24.52 -0.50
N ARG A 235 25.57 -25.13 -0.04
CA ARG A 235 26.09 -26.37 -0.64
C ARG A 235 25.11 -27.52 -0.48
N GLN A 236 24.60 -27.69 0.74
CA GLN A 236 23.67 -28.78 1.04
C GLN A 236 22.32 -28.57 0.35
N MET A 237 21.83 -27.33 0.26
CA MET A 237 20.60 -27.03 -0.50
C MET A 237 20.75 -27.32 -1.99
N ARG A 238 21.90 -27.00 -2.57
CA ARG A 238 22.20 -27.32 -3.97
C ARG A 238 22.24 -28.84 -4.18
N ASP A 239 22.88 -29.57 -3.28
CA ASP A 239 22.96 -31.03 -3.37
C ASP A 239 21.58 -31.68 -3.15
N ASP A 240 20.75 -31.15 -2.24
CA ASP A 240 19.34 -31.54 -2.04
C ASP A 240 18.48 -31.27 -3.28
N LEU A 241 18.68 -30.13 -3.95
CA LEU A 241 17.99 -29.78 -5.19
C LEU A 241 18.36 -30.77 -6.30
N PHE A 242 19.65 -30.99 -6.52
CA PHE A 242 20.12 -31.86 -7.58
C PHE A 242 19.79 -33.33 -7.33
N SER A 243 19.85 -33.81 -6.08
CA SER A 243 19.41 -35.17 -5.75
C SER A 243 17.92 -35.38 -6.02
N LYS A 244 17.07 -34.39 -5.77
CA LYS A 244 15.64 -34.47 -6.10
C LYS A 244 15.36 -34.40 -7.60
N ILE A 245 16.11 -33.60 -8.35
CA ILE A 245 15.94 -33.50 -9.81
C ILE A 245 16.49 -34.74 -10.53
N PHE A 246 17.61 -35.31 -10.06
CA PHE A 246 18.37 -36.33 -10.80
C PHE A 246 18.41 -37.74 -10.17
N GLY A 247 17.96 -37.91 -8.92
CA GLY A 247 17.98 -39.17 -8.16
C GLY A 247 19.32 -39.46 -7.44
N GLU A 248 19.26 -40.19 -6.31
CA GLU A 248 20.42 -40.47 -5.44
C GLU A 248 21.52 -41.31 -6.12
N GLU A 249 21.17 -42.24 -7.01
CA GLU A 249 22.11 -43.21 -7.61
C GLU A 249 23.16 -42.58 -8.56
N LYS A 250 22.94 -41.34 -9.04
CA LYS A 250 23.83 -40.69 -10.02
C LYS A 250 24.88 -39.73 -9.42
N LEU A 251 24.81 -39.40 -8.14
CA LEU A 251 25.67 -38.40 -7.47
C LEU A 251 26.89 -39.00 -6.75
N SER A 252 27.51 -40.05 -7.32
CA SER A 252 28.72 -40.68 -6.74
C SER A 252 30.00 -39.84 -6.90
N ILE A 253 29.89 -38.61 -7.39
CA ILE A 253 30.98 -37.64 -7.51
C ILE A 253 30.50 -36.36 -6.81
N GLY A 254 31.28 -35.86 -5.84
CA GLY A 254 30.94 -34.65 -5.10
C GLY A 254 30.58 -33.50 -6.04
N ALA A 255 29.44 -32.84 -5.80
CA ALA A 255 28.90 -31.77 -6.66
C ALA A 255 29.81 -30.54 -6.84
N SER A 256 30.97 -30.50 -6.18
CA SER A 256 32.03 -29.51 -6.45
C SER A 256 32.80 -29.78 -7.74
N ASP A 257 32.77 -31.01 -8.27
CA ASP A 257 33.71 -31.48 -9.30
C ASP A 257 33.05 -31.75 -10.66
N ILE A 258 31.73 -31.54 -10.77
CA ILE A 258 30.98 -31.77 -12.01
C ILE A 258 31.24 -30.63 -13.00
N LYS A 259 31.99 -30.92 -14.07
CA LYS A 259 32.18 -30.00 -15.21
C LYS A 259 30.83 -29.51 -15.74
N THR A 260 30.70 -28.19 -15.87
CA THR A 260 29.53 -27.45 -16.36
C THR A 260 28.95 -27.94 -17.69
N SER A 261 29.73 -28.66 -18.51
CA SER A 261 29.27 -29.28 -19.76
C SER A 261 28.35 -30.48 -19.54
N PHE A 262 28.57 -31.29 -18.49
CA PHE A 262 27.78 -32.51 -18.24
C PHE A 262 26.35 -32.21 -17.76
N MET A 263 26.16 -31.12 -17.00
CA MET A 263 24.83 -30.74 -16.52
C MET A 263 23.92 -30.25 -17.65
N ARG A 264 24.46 -29.56 -18.67
CA ARG A 264 23.67 -29.03 -19.79
C ARG A 264 23.00 -30.15 -20.61
N ASP A 265 23.65 -31.29 -20.75
CA ASP A 265 23.11 -32.45 -21.47
C ASP A 265 21.96 -33.13 -20.68
N TRP A 266 21.93 -33.01 -19.35
CA TRP A 266 20.89 -33.63 -18.49
C TRP A 266 19.59 -32.86 -18.42
N PHE A 267 19.62 -31.55 -18.68
CA PHE A 267 18.42 -30.71 -18.76
C PHE A 267 17.66 -30.89 -20.09
N GLN A 268 18.28 -31.45 -21.14
CA GLN A 268 17.67 -31.51 -22.48
C GLN A 268 16.56 -32.57 -22.66
N GLU A 269 16.44 -33.54 -21.74
CA GLU A 269 15.48 -34.65 -21.88
C GLU A 269 14.20 -34.49 -21.03
N LYS A 270 14.12 -33.49 -20.15
CA LYS A 270 12.99 -33.30 -19.21
C LYS A 270 12.61 -31.84 -19.05
N THR A 271 11.33 -31.55 -18.97
CA THR A 271 10.79 -30.24 -18.57
C THR A 271 10.79 -30.12 -17.04
N ILE A 272 11.18 -28.94 -16.52
CA ILE A 272 11.33 -28.72 -15.07
C ILE A 272 10.57 -27.46 -14.65
N LEU A 273 9.79 -27.59 -13.58
CA LEU A 273 9.19 -26.47 -12.86
C LEU A 273 9.86 -26.31 -11.49
N LEU A 274 10.55 -25.19 -11.29
CA LEU A 274 11.22 -24.86 -10.03
C LEU A 274 10.59 -23.62 -9.40
N VAL A 275 10.27 -23.67 -8.11
CA VAL A 275 9.84 -22.50 -7.34
C VAL A 275 10.82 -22.25 -6.20
N LEU A 276 11.41 -21.05 -6.15
CA LEU A 276 12.19 -20.57 -5.00
C LEU A 276 11.38 -19.49 -4.29
N ASP A 277 10.92 -19.80 -3.09
CA ASP A 277 10.08 -18.90 -2.30
C ASP A 277 10.91 -18.11 -1.27
N ASP A 278 10.62 -16.81 -1.12
CA ASP A 278 11.29 -15.87 -0.21
C ASP A 278 12.81 -15.80 -0.44
N VAL A 279 13.19 -15.34 -1.65
CA VAL A 279 14.57 -15.08 -2.03
C VAL A 279 14.96 -13.64 -1.68
N SER A 280 15.93 -13.46 -0.78
CA SER A 280 16.51 -12.15 -0.48
C SER A 280 17.78 -11.87 -1.29
N ASN A 281 18.52 -12.87 -1.75
CA ASN A 281 19.82 -12.66 -2.41
C ASN A 281 19.91 -13.41 -3.74
N ALA A 282 20.14 -12.66 -4.82
CA ALA A 282 20.21 -13.22 -6.17
C ALA A 282 21.43 -14.14 -6.38
N ARG A 283 22.56 -13.86 -5.72
CA ARG A 283 23.77 -14.69 -5.83
C ARG A 283 23.58 -16.04 -5.14
N ASP A 284 22.88 -16.04 -4.01
CA ASP A 284 22.58 -17.27 -3.27
C ASP A 284 21.63 -18.15 -4.07
N ALA A 285 20.59 -17.54 -4.65
CA ALA A 285 19.70 -18.23 -5.59
C ALA A 285 20.46 -18.81 -6.79
N GLU A 286 21.30 -18.00 -7.45
CA GLU A 286 22.12 -18.45 -8.59
C GLU A 286 23.07 -19.59 -8.20
N ALA A 287 23.65 -19.56 -7.01
CA ALA A 287 24.53 -20.62 -6.50
C ALA A 287 23.80 -21.94 -6.24
N VAL A 288 22.56 -21.89 -5.72
CA VAL A 288 21.74 -23.08 -5.46
C VAL A 288 21.22 -23.68 -6.76
N VAL A 289 20.77 -22.88 -7.72
CA VAL A 289 20.36 -23.41 -9.04
C VAL A 289 21.53 -23.75 -9.95
N GLY A 290 22.74 -23.33 -9.57
CA GLY A 290 24.00 -23.51 -10.30
C GLY A 290 24.19 -22.56 -11.50
N GLY A 291 23.17 -21.80 -11.86
CA GLY A 291 23.23 -20.72 -12.84
C GLY A 291 21.93 -20.61 -13.64
N PHE A 292 21.36 -19.41 -13.74
CA PHE A 292 20.10 -19.20 -14.46
C PHE A 292 20.20 -19.52 -15.98
N CYS A 293 21.41 -19.52 -16.55
CA CYS A 293 21.67 -19.86 -17.96
C CYS A 293 21.48 -21.35 -18.30
N TRP A 294 21.27 -22.21 -17.31
CA TRP A 294 21.25 -23.66 -17.50
C TRP A 294 19.91 -24.21 -17.91
N PHE A 295 18.85 -23.45 -17.61
CA PHE A 295 17.51 -23.76 -18.05
C PHE A 295 17.41 -23.34 -19.52
N SER A 296 17.10 -24.30 -20.40
CA SER A 296 16.78 -24.10 -21.81
C SER A 296 15.26 -24.16 -22.08
N HIS A 297 14.86 -24.33 -23.35
CA HIS A 297 13.45 -24.36 -23.76
C HIS A 297 12.65 -25.39 -22.94
N GLY A 298 11.47 -24.99 -22.45
CA GLY A 298 10.53 -25.88 -21.74
C GLY A 298 10.70 -25.96 -20.23
N HIS A 299 11.73 -25.34 -19.62
CA HIS A 299 11.79 -25.21 -18.16
C HIS A 299 11.27 -23.85 -17.70
N ARG A 300 10.78 -23.82 -16.46
CA ARG A 300 10.24 -22.63 -15.81
C ARG A 300 10.74 -22.50 -14.38
N ILE A 301 11.18 -21.29 -14.03
CA ILE A 301 11.57 -20.93 -12.67
C ILE A 301 10.67 -19.81 -12.18
N ILE A 302 10.06 -19.99 -11.01
CA ILE A 302 9.28 -18.97 -10.33
C ILE A 302 10.03 -18.56 -9.08
N LEU A 303 10.30 -17.27 -8.94
CA LEU A 303 11.00 -16.68 -7.81
C LEU A 303 10.02 -15.78 -7.07
N THR A 304 9.92 -15.91 -5.75
CA THR A 304 9.21 -14.91 -4.92
C THR A 304 10.22 -14.09 -4.12
N SER A 305 9.98 -12.78 -3.99
CA SER A 305 10.82 -11.90 -3.18
C SER A 305 10.03 -10.72 -2.61
N ARG A 306 10.52 -10.12 -1.53
CA ARG A 306 10.03 -8.82 -1.03
C ARG A 306 10.62 -7.67 -1.85
N ARG A 307 11.80 -7.88 -2.43
CA ARG A 307 12.58 -6.88 -3.15
C ARG A 307 12.50 -7.07 -4.65
N LYS A 308 12.03 -6.04 -5.36
CA LYS A 308 12.03 -6.03 -6.83
C LYS A 308 13.45 -6.18 -7.40
N GLN A 309 14.45 -5.51 -6.81
CA GLN A 309 15.82 -5.52 -7.31
C GLN A 309 16.46 -6.92 -7.31
N VAL A 310 16.13 -7.76 -6.31
CA VAL A 310 16.63 -9.14 -6.23
C VAL A 310 16.16 -9.95 -7.43
N LEU A 311 14.90 -9.79 -7.83
CA LEU A 311 14.35 -10.48 -9.00
C LEU A 311 15.01 -10.01 -10.30
N VAL A 312 15.27 -8.71 -10.44
CA VAL A 312 15.99 -8.15 -11.59
C VAL A 312 17.40 -8.75 -11.68
N GLN A 313 18.11 -8.87 -10.54
CA GLN A 313 19.43 -9.50 -10.48
C GLN A 313 19.38 -11.00 -10.81
N CYS A 314 18.27 -11.69 -10.52
CA CYS A 314 18.00 -13.05 -10.97
C CYS A 314 17.62 -13.17 -12.45
N ARG A 315 17.75 -12.08 -13.24
CA ARG A 315 17.45 -12.03 -14.69
C ARG A 315 15.96 -12.19 -15.03
N VAL A 316 15.08 -11.88 -14.09
CA VAL A 316 13.65 -11.74 -14.38
C VAL A 316 13.44 -10.54 -15.29
N LYS A 317 12.82 -10.74 -16.47
CA LYS A 317 12.55 -9.67 -17.44
C LYS A 317 11.54 -8.66 -16.90
N GLU A 318 10.39 -9.14 -16.43
CA GLU A 318 9.31 -8.32 -15.90
C GLU A 318 8.78 -8.92 -14.59
N PRO A 319 9.27 -8.44 -13.42
CA PRO A 319 8.75 -8.87 -12.13
C PRO A 319 7.30 -8.42 -11.91
N TYR A 320 6.42 -9.34 -11.52
CA TYR A 320 5.02 -9.07 -11.21
C TYR A 320 4.84 -8.65 -9.75
N GLU A 321 4.29 -7.46 -9.54
CA GLU A 321 3.95 -6.95 -8.20
C GLU A 321 2.56 -7.43 -7.77
N ILE A 322 2.47 -8.12 -6.64
CA ILE A 322 1.20 -8.52 -6.04
C ILE A 322 0.53 -7.29 -5.43
N GLN A 323 -0.66 -6.99 -5.95
CA GLN A 323 -1.47 -5.89 -5.46
C GLN A 323 -2.23 -6.30 -4.19
N LYS A 324 -2.45 -5.32 -3.29
CA LYS A 324 -3.34 -5.43 -2.12
C LYS A 324 -4.74 -5.86 -2.54
N LEU A 325 -5.45 -6.55 -1.65
CA LEU A 325 -6.84 -6.91 -1.88
C LEU A 325 -7.66 -5.63 -2.08
N CYS A 326 -8.48 -5.60 -3.13
CA CYS A 326 -9.41 -4.48 -3.29
C CYS A 326 -10.47 -4.50 -2.20
N GLU A 327 -11.20 -3.41 -2.03
CA GLU A 327 -12.25 -3.29 -1.01
C GLU A 327 -13.28 -4.42 -1.11
N PHE A 328 -13.65 -4.83 -2.32
CA PHE A 328 -14.57 -5.94 -2.56
C PHE A 328 -14.01 -7.29 -2.08
N GLU A 329 -12.76 -7.61 -2.42
CA GLU A 329 -12.09 -8.85 -2.01
C GLU A 329 -11.87 -8.89 -0.49
N SER A 330 -11.42 -7.76 0.08
CA SER A 330 -11.26 -7.58 1.52
C SER A 330 -12.58 -7.76 2.28
N SER A 331 -13.65 -7.11 1.81
CA SER A 331 -15.00 -7.24 2.38
C SER A 331 -15.51 -8.68 2.33
N ARG A 332 -15.26 -9.39 1.23
CA ARG A 332 -15.63 -10.81 1.08
C ARG A 332 -14.91 -11.67 2.10
N LEU A 333 -13.61 -11.47 2.29
CA LEU A 333 -12.79 -12.21 3.24
C LEU A 333 -13.23 -11.91 4.69
N CYS A 334 -13.49 -10.65 5.03
CA CYS A 334 -14.02 -10.26 6.35
C CYS A 334 -15.37 -10.93 6.68
N LYS A 335 -16.25 -11.10 5.68
CA LYS A 335 -17.57 -11.75 5.86
C LYS A 335 -17.47 -13.23 6.22
N GLN A 336 -16.34 -13.89 5.97
CA GLN A 336 -16.12 -15.26 6.43
C GLN A 336 -15.99 -15.33 7.96
N TYR A 337 -15.52 -14.25 8.58
CA TYR A 337 -15.31 -14.16 10.04
C TYR A 337 -16.48 -13.47 10.75
N LEU A 338 -17.10 -12.47 10.12
CA LEU A 338 -18.09 -11.58 10.73
C LEU A 338 -19.42 -11.59 9.99
N ASN A 339 -20.49 -12.07 10.65
CA ASN A 339 -21.84 -12.08 10.09
C ASN A 339 -22.58 -10.75 10.35
N GLY A 340 -22.52 -9.82 9.39
CA GLY A 340 -23.46 -8.67 9.31
C GLY A 340 -23.06 -7.39 10.06
N GLU A 341 -21.82 -7.26 10.53
CA GLU A 341 -21.35 -6.09 11.30
C GLU A 341 -20.54 -5.11 10.44
N ASN A 342 -21.21 -4.24 9.67
CA ASN A 342 -20.55 -3.35 8.71
C ASN A 342 -19.48 -2.43 9.32
N VAL A 343 -19.69 -1.94 10.55
CA VAL A 343 -18.75 -1.01 11.22
C VAL A 343 -17.44 -1.69 11.64
N VAL A 344 -17.54 -2.92 12.19
CA VAL A 344 -16.35 -3.69 12.57
C VAL A 344 -15.62 -4.18 11.31
N ILE A 345 -16.37 -4.52 10.25
CA ILE A 345 -15.79 -4.88 8.95
C ILE A 345 -15.02 -3.69 8.35
N SER A 346 -15.56 -2.46 8.38
CA SER A 346 -14.83 -1.29 7.89
C SER A 346 -13.56 -1.01 8.70
N GLU A 347 -13.63 -1.13 10.02
CA GLU A 347 -12.45 -0.96 10.89
C GLU A 347 -11.39 -2.04 10.59
N LEU A 348 -11.79 -3.32 10.49
CA LEU A 348 -10.90 -4.43 10.16
C LEU A 348 -10.25 -4.27 8.78
N MET A 349 -11.00 -3.82 7.78
CA MET A 349 -10.46 -3.51 6.45
C MET A 349 -9.43 -2.38 6.51
N SER A 350 -9.72 -1.32 7.26
CA SER A 350 -8.79 -0.20 7.47
C SER A 350 -7.49 -0.68 8.15
N CYS A 351 -7.61 -1.41 9.26
CA CYS A 351 -6.47 -1.90 10.05
C CYS A 351 -5.61 -2.92 9.30
N SER A 352 -6.18 -3.70 8.39
CA SER A 352 -5.42 -4.66 7.58
C SER A 352 -4.75 -4.01 6.37
N SER A 353 -5.17 -2.81 5.96
CA SER A 353 -4.69 -2.14 4.73
C SER A 353 -4.76 -3.04 3.48
N GLY A 354 -5.76 -3.93 3.42
CA GLY A 354 -5.93 -4.90 2.33
C GLY A 354 -4.84 -5.99 2.26
N ILE A 355 -4.04 -6.17 3.32
CA ILE A 355 -3.04 -7.24 3.43
C ILE A 355 -3.74 -8.53 3.91
N PRO A 356 -3.77 -9.61 3.11
CA PRO A 356 -4.48 -10.84 3.44
C PRO A 356 -4.11 -11.45 4.79
N LEU A 357 -2.80 -11.51 5.11
CA LEU A 357 -2.35 -12.06 6.39
C LEU A 357 -2.92 -11.28 7.57
N ALA A 358 -2.77 -9.96 7.58
CA ALA A 358 -3.29 -9.11 8.65
C ALA A 358 -4.82 -9.25 8.78
N LEU A 359 -5.54 -9.27 7.65
CA LEU A 359 -6.99 -9.41 7.63
C LEU A 359 -7.44 -10.76 8.22
N ASN A 360 -6.79 -11.87 7.85
CA ASN A 360 -7.12 -13.20 8.37
C ASN A 360 -6.83 -13.33 9.87
N VAL A 361 -5.68 -12.85 10.32
CA VAL A 361 -5.26 -12.97 11.72
C VAL A 361 -6.10 -12.08 12.63
N LEU A 362 -6.34 -10.83 12.23
CA LEU A 362 -7.21 -9.92 12.97
C LEU A 362 -8.67 -10.39 12.92
N GLY A 363 -9.18 -10.81 11.75
CA GLY A 363 -10.54 -11.30 11.58
C GLY A 363 -10.85 -12.52 12.44
N SER A 364 -9.95 -13.51 12.45
CA SER A 364 -10.09 -14.74 13.25
C SER A 364 -9.94 -14.50 14.76
N SER A 365 -9.22 -13.45 15.16
CA SER A 365 -9.10 -13.05 16.58
C SER A 365 -10.37 -12.38 17.06
N VAL A 366 -10.92 -11.48 16.24
CA VAL A 366 -12.15 -10.73 16.54
C VAL A 366 -13.39 -11.61 16.54
N SER A 367 -13.46 -12.63 15.67
CA SER A 367 -14.62 -13.55 15.60
C SER A 367 -14.83 -14.39 16.88
N LYS A 368 -13.82 -14.45 17.77
CA LYS A 368 -13.89 -15.19 19.04
C LYS A 368 -14.50 -14.37 20.19
N GLN A 369 -14.78 -13.07 19.99
CA GLN A 369 -15.21 -12.15 21.04
C GLN A 369 -16.71 -11.82 21.02
N HIS A 370 -17.23 -11.30 22.13
CA HIS A 370 -18.61 -10.81 22.23
C HIS A 370 -18.80 -9.46 21.50
N ARG A 371 -19.99 -9.28 20.89
CA ARG A 371 -20.34 -8.15 20.00
C ARG A 371 -20.00 -6.75 20.52
N SER A 372 -20.14 -6.49 21.81
CA SER A 372 -19.96 -5.14 22.38
C SER A 372 -18.51 -4.67 22.44
N ASN A 373 -17.54 -5.58 22.41
CA ASN A 373 -16.14 -5.26 22.75
C ASN A 373 -15.18 -5.39 21.55
N MET A 374 -15.69 -5.67 20.35
CA MET A 374 -14.85 -6.00 19.19
C MET A 374 -13.99 -4.84 18.72
N LYS A 375 -14.49 -3.59 18.81
CA LYS A 375 -13.71 -2.39 18.45
C LYS A 375 -12.56 -2.13 19.43
N GLU A 376 -12.83 -2.21 20.73
CA GLU A 376 -11.80 -2.06 21.76
C GLU A 376 -10.76 -3.18 21.68
N HIS A 377 -11.21 -4.40 21.38
CA HIS A 377 -10.31 -5.52 21.17
C HIS A 377 -9.43 -5.33 19.94
N LEU A 378 -9.97 -4.85 18.81
CA LEU A 378 -9.17 -4.49 17.63
C LEU A 378 -8.09 -3.45 17.98
N GLN A 379 -8.43 -2.40 18.73
CA GLN A 379 -7.46 -1.41 19.18
C GLN A 379 -6.38 -2.01 20.09
N SER A 380 -6.75 -2.95 20.96
CA SER A 380 -5.81 -3.72 21.77
C SER A 380 -4.88 -4.58 20.91
N LEU A 381 -5.40 -5.24 19.87
CA LEU A 381 -4.60 -6.04 18.94
C LEU A 381 -3.67 -5.19 18.09
N ARG A 382 -3.99 -3.92 17.85
CA ARG A 382 -3.07 -2.99 17.17
C ARG A 382 -1.92 -2.55 18.06
N ARG A 383 -2.17 -2.36 19.35
CA ARG A 383 -1.12 -2.05 20.33
C ARG A 383 -0.18 -3.22 20.55
N ASN A 384 -0.75 -4.43 20.62
CA ASN A 384 -0.01 -5.69 20.73
C ASN A 384 -0.41 -6.62 19.57
N PRO A 385 0.21 -6.47 18.38
CA PRO A 385 -0.06 -7.32 17.23
C PRO A 385 0.07 -8.80 17.57
N PRO A 386 -0.78 -9.71 17.04
CA PRO A 386 -0.61 -11.15 17.24
C PRO A 386 0.75 -11.65 16.71
N THR A 387 1.29 -12.70 17.34
CA THR A 387 2.62 -13.25 17.01
C THR A 387 2.80 -13.58 15.52
N GLN A 388 1.75 -14.06 14.84
CA GLN A 388 1.80 -14.34 13.40
C GLN A 388 2.06 -13.08 12.54
N ILE A 389 1.57 -11.91 12.97
CA ILE A 389 1.87 -10.63 12.33
C ILE A 389 3.26 -10.17 12.80
N GLN A 390 3.62 -10.35 14.07
CA GLN A 390 4.95 -10.01 14.55
C GLN A 390 6.04 -10.73 13.75
N ASP A 391 6.00 -12.07 13.70
CA ASP A 391 7.01 -12.91 13.07
C ASP A 391 7.21 -12.58 11.58
N GLU A 392 6.13 -12.35 10.83
CA GLU A 392 6.22 -12.14 9.38
C GLU A 392 6.76 -10.74 9.03
N PHE A 393 6.35 -9.74 9.80
CA PHE A 393 6.68 -8.34 9.53
C PHE A 393 8.03 -7.94 10.18
N GLN A 394 8.36 -8.48 11.37
CA GLN A 394 9.66 -8.27 12.02
C GLN A 394 10.82 -8.83 11.19
N LYS A 395 10.63 -9.92 10.43
CA LYS A 395 11.66 -10.40 9.47
C LYS A 395 12.08 -9.31 8.48
N SER A 396 11.14 -8.50 8.02
CA SER A 396 11.43 -7.40 7.10
C SER A 396 12.19 -6.27 7.80
N PHE A 397 11.78 -5.93 9.03
CA PHE A 397 12.47 -4.93 9.84
C PHE A 397 13.89 -5.35 10.26
N GLY A 398 14.10 -6.64 10.55
CA GLY A 398 15.40 -7.19 10.94
C GLY A 398 16.46 -7.15 9.84
N GLY A 399 16.03 -7.05 8.57
CA GLY A 399 16.93 -6.90 7.42
C GLY A 399 17.48 -5.49 7.21
N LEU A 400 16.93 -4.50 7.90
CA LEU A 400 17.31 -3.10 7.78
C LEU A 400 18.60 -2.77 8.56
N ASP A 401 19.34 -1.77 8.10
CA ASP A 401 20.44 -1.19 8.86
C ASP A 401 19.96 -0.23 9.98
N GLU A 402 20.86 0.24 10.83
CA GLU A 402 20.48 1.10 11.97
C GLU A 402 19.93 2.48 11.56
N ASN A 403 20.34 3.02 10.42
CA ASN A 403 19.81 4.28 9.88
C ASN A 403 18.38 4.07 9.36
N GLU A 404 18.18 3.02 8.55
CA GLU A 404 16.89 2.60 8.01
C GLU A 404 15.88 2.26 9.11
N LYS A 405 16.30 1.52 10.14
CA LYS A 405 15.45 1.19 11.31
C LYS A 405 14.94 2.45 11.99
N ASN A 406 15.81 3.42 12.26
CA ASN A 406 15.41 4.65 12.93
C ASN A 406 14.47 5.50 12.08
N ILE A 407 14.71 5.57 10.76
CA ILE A 407 13.80 6.22 9.82
C ILE A 407 12.45 5.50 9.83
N PHE A 408 12.43 4.17 9.74
CA PHE A 408 11.18 3.39 9.77
C PHE A 408 10.37 3.66 11.05
N LEU A 409 11.02 3.70 12.22
CA LEU A 409 10.37 4.00 13.49
C LEU A 409 9.86 5.44 13.55
N ASP A 410 10.63 6.42 13.07
CA ASP A 410 10.18 7.82 12.97
C ASP A 410 8.94 7.94 12.06
N LEU A 411 8.94 7.26 10.91
CA LEU A 411 7.80 7.22 9.99
C LEU A 411 6.57 6.59 10.65
N ALA A 412 6.71 5.41 11.27
CA ALA A 412 5.61 4.69 11.90
C ALA A 412 4.97 5.48 13.06
N CYS A 413 5.79 6.15 13.87
CA CYS A 413 5.31 6.92 15.01
C CYS A 413 4.71 8.26 14.60
N PHE A 414 5.34 8.98 13.67
CA PHE A 414 5.12 10.43 13.51
C PHE A 414 4.77 10.90 12.10
N PHE A 415 5.31 10.27 11.05
CA PHE A 415 5.33 10.88 9.70
C PHE A 415 4.54 10.11 8.63
N THR A 416 3.68 9.16 9.01
CA THR A 416 2.72 8.57 8.06
C THR A 416 1.77 9.64 7.51
N GLY A 417 1.67 9.74 6.19
CA GLY A 417 0.85 10.71 5.46
C GLY A 417 1.49 12.09 5.26
N GLU A 418 2.70 12.30 5.78
CA GLU A 418 3.43 13.57 5.67
C GLU A 418 4.20 13.67 4.34
N ASN A 419 4.51 14.90 3.93
CA ASN A 419 5.24 15.18 2.70
C ASN A 419 6.68 14.64 2.75
N LYS A 420 7.11 13.93 1.70
CA LYS A 420 8.42 13.27 1.66
C LYS A 420 9.57 14.26 1.84
N ASP A 421 9.58 15.35 1.07
CA ASP A 421 10.66 16.33 1.12
C ASP A 421 10.74 17.03 2.49
N HIS A 422 9.59 17.28 3.12
CA HIS A 422 9.53 17.80 4.48
C HIS A 422 10.17 16.84 5.49
N VAL A 423 9.83 15.55 5.44
CA VAL A 423 10.40 14.52 6.32
C VAL A 423 11.91 14.39 6.11
N VAL A 424 12.37 14.36 4.86
CA VAL A 424 13.80 14.30 4.53
C VAL A 424 14.55 15.47 5.15
N GLN A 425 14.04 16.70 5.03
CA GLN A 425 14.68 17.87 5.61
C GLN A 425 14.80 17.82 7.15
N LEU A 426 13.79 17.29 7.84
CA LEU A 426 13.80 17.17 9.30
C LEU A 426 14.75 16.08 9.80
N LEU A 427 14.70 14.90 9.19
CA LEU A 427 15.48 13.74 9.62
C LEU A 427 16.94 13.84 9.18
N ASP A 428 17.25 14.45 8.03
CA ASP A 428 18.65 14.73 7.65
C ASP A 428 19.34 15.66 8.65
N ALA A 429 18.59 16.63 9.21
CA ALA A 429 19.10 17.51 10.27
C ALA A 429 19.28 16.80 11.63
N CYS A 430 18.67 15.63 11.80
CA CYS A 430 18.95 14.72 12.92
C CYS A 430 20.21 13.86 12.67
N GLY A 431 20.79 13.90 11.47
CA GLY A 431 22.00 13.15 11.09
C GLY A 431 21.72 11.87 10.31
N PHE A 432 20.47 11.62 9.89
CA PHE A 432 20.14 10.45 9.07
C PHE A 432 20.47 10.68 7.59
N LEU A 433 20.63 9.58 6.86
CA LEU A 433 20.63 9.57 5.39
C LEU A 433 19.19 9.30 4.92
N THR A 434 18.29 10.26 5.12
CA THR A 434 16.84 10.02 5.06
C THR A 434 16.37 9.70 3.66
N TYR A 435 16.87 10.42 2.64
CA TYR A 435 16.49 10.15 1.26
C TYR A 435 16.84 8.72 0.84
N LEU A 436 18.05 8.27 1.16
CA LEU A 436 18.50 6.90 0.86
C LEU A 436 17.68 5.89 1.65
N GLY A 437 17.53 6.06 2.96
CA GLY A 437 16.72 5.16 3.78
C GLY A 437 15.26 5.06 3.32
N ILE A 438 14.63 6.16 2.86
CA ILE A 438 13.28 6.10 2.27
C ILE A 438 13.29 5.28 0.97
N CYS A 439 14.30 5.43 0.11
CA CYS A 439 14.44 4.60 -1.10
C CYS A 439 14.59 3.11 -0.74
N ASP A 440 15.41 2.78 0.25
CA ASP A 440 15.64 1.41 0.69
C ASP A 440 14.38 0.79 1.31
N LEU A 441 13.62 1.57 2.11
CA LEU A 441 12.31 1.14 2.65
C LEU A 441 11.25 0.92 1.55
N ILE A 442 11.28 1.68 0.46
CA ILE A 442 10.43 1.44 -0.72
C ILE A 442 10.85 0.15 -1.42
N ASP A 443 12.15 -0.08 -1.58
CA ASP A 443 12.68 -1.28 -2.22
C ASP A 443 12.37 -2.57 -1.43
N GLU A 444 12.30 -2.47 -0.10
CA GLU A 444 11.82 -3.54 0.80
C GLU A 444 10.28 -3.66 0.85
N SER A 445 9.56 -2.83 0.09
CA SER A 445 8.09 -2.77 0.07
C SER A 445 7.48 -2.51 1.46
N LEU A 446 8.14 -1.71 2.32
CA LEU A 446 7.64 -1.36 3.65
C LEU A 446 6.76 -0.10 3.62
N ILE A 447 7.09 0.82 2.71
CA ILE A 447 6.38 2.08 2.50
C ILE A 447 6.16 2.32 1.00
N SER A 448 5.32 3.30 0.67
CA SER A 448 5.11 3.81 -0.68
C SER A 448 5.02 5.33 -0.66
N VAL A 449 5.23 5.99 -1.80
CA VAL A 449 5.05 7.44 -1.92
C VAL A 449 3.96 7.72 -2.95
N VAL A 450 2.89 8.39 -2.53
CA VAL A 450 1.73 8.75 -3.37
C VAL A 450 1.52 10.25 -3.26
N ASP A 451 1.48 10.96 -4.39
CA ASP A 451 1.34 12.42 -4.43
C ASP A 451 2.33 13.15 -3.50
N ASP A 452 3.58 12.68 -3.49
CA ASP A 452 4.67 13.18 -2.63
C ASP A 452 4.45 13.02 -1.11
N LYS A 453 3.53 12.14 -0.70
CA LYS A 453 3.27 11.78 0.69
C LYS A 453 3.71 10.36 0.99
N ILE A 454 4.27 10.16 2.18
CA ILE A 454 4.75 8.86 2.64
C ILE A 454 3.56 8.04 3.17
N GLU A 455 3.27 6.92 2.53
CA GLU A 455 2.21 5.99 2.92
C GLU A 455 2.83 4.72 3.50
N MET A 456 2.52 4.42 4.77
CA MET A 456 2.90 3.20 5.46
C MET A 456 1.65 2.37 5.77
N PRO A 457 1.56 1.10 5.32
CA PRO A 457 0.40 0.28 5.62
C PRO A 457 0.27 0.06 7.14
N VAL A 458 -0.97 0.06 7.64
CA VAL A 458 -1.29 0.04 9.07
C VAL A 458 -0.60 -1.12 9.83
N PRO A 459 -0.52 -2.36 9.29
CA PRO A 459 0.21 -3.43 9.99
C PRO A 459 1.71 -3.14 10.19
N PHE A 460 2.38 -2.47 9.25
CA PHE A 460 3.78 -2.07 9.42
C PHE A 460 3.90 -0.94 10.44
N GLN A 461 2.97 0.01 10.42
CA GLN A 461 2.90 1.08 11.41
C GLN A 461 2.71 0.53 12.82
N ASP A 462 1.78 -0.41 12.99
CA ASP A 462 1.48 -1.05 14.26
C ASP A 462 2.69 -1.86 14.77
N ILE A 463 3.44 -2.52 13.88
CA ILE A 463 4.69 -3.21 14.24
C ILE A 463 5.79 -2.23 14.64
N GLY A 464 5.99 -1.13 13.92
CA GLY A 464 6.97 -0.10 14.31
C GLY A 464 6.66 0.48 15.69
N ARG A 465 5.39 0.74 15.97
CA ARG A 465 4.90 1.20 17.28
C ARG A 465 5.05 0.14 18.37
N PHE A 466 4.82 -1.13 18.04
CA PHE A 466 5.04 -2.25 18.95
C PHE A 466 6.52 -2.39 19.33
N ILE A 467 7.44 -2.26 18.37
CA ILE A 467 8.89 -2.31 18.63
C ILE A 467 9.32 -1.21 19.62
N VAL A 468 8.83 0.01 19.46
CA VAL A 468 9.11 1.08 20.44
C VAL A 468 8.48 0.79 21.81
N HIS A 469 7.35 0.09 21.85
CA HIS A 469 6.74 -0.36 23.11
C HIS A 469 7.59 -1.42 23.82
N GLU A 470 8.32 -2.26 23.07
CA GLU A 470 9.24 -3.26 23.63
C GLU A 470 10.54 -2.66 24.21
N GLU A 471 10.86 -1.38 23.93
CA GLU A 471 12.00 -0.70 24.55
C GLU A 471 11.85 -0.57 26.08
N GLY A 472 10.61 -0.45 26.57
CA GLY A 472 10.30 -0.38 28.00
C GLY A 472 8.80 -0.28 28.30
N GLU A 473 8.37 -0.93 29.40
CA GLU A 473 6.98 -0.89 29.84
C GLU A 473 6.57 0.53 30.28
N ASP A 474 7.48 1.27 30.92
CA ASP A 474 7.25 2.68 31.28
C ASP A 474 7.43 3.57 30.03
N PRO A 475 6.46 4.44 29.69
CA PRO A 475 6.64 5.45 28.64
C PRO A 475 7.92 6.28 28.78
N CYS A 476 8.45 6.45 29.99
CA CYS A 476 9.67 7.18 30.25
C CYS A 476 10.94 6.49 29.72
N GLU A 477 10.88 5.20 29.40
CA GLU A 477 12.01 4.41 28.87
C GLU A 477 12.03 4.35 27.34
N ARG A 478 10.98 4.83 26.68
CA ARG A 478 10.79 4.72 25.23
C ARG A 478 11.35 5.93 24.49
N SER A 479 11.84 5.69 23.28
CA SER A 479 12.43 6.68 22.38
C SER A 479 11.39 7.60 21.75
N ARG A 480 10.19 7.08 21.43
CA ARG A 480 9.15 7.81 20.70
C ARG A 480 7.82 7.69 21.43
N LEU A 481 7.15 8.82 21.62
CA LEU A 481 5.85 8.88 22.27
C LEU A 481 4.81 9.53 21.36
N TRP A 482 3.72 8.79 21.09
CA TRP A 482 2.59 9.24 20.27
C TRP A 482 1.21 9.01 20.94
N ASP A 483 1.15 8.25 22.04
CA ASP A 483 -0.11 8.03 22.76
C ASP A 483 -0.38 9.20 23.73
N SER A 484 -1.50 9.90 23.54
CA SER A 484 -1.80 11.10 24.32
C SER A 484 -1.90 10.86 25.82
N LYS A 485 -2.31 9.67 26.28
CA LYS A 485 -2.41 9.37 27.72
C LYS A 485 -1.03 9.14 28.33
N ASP A 486 -0.18 8.39 27.63
CA ASP A 486 1.20 8.15 28.06
C ASP A 486 1.98 9.48 28.12
N ILE A 487 1.91 10.29 27.07
CA ILE A 487 2.57 11.60 27.02
C ILE A 487 2.03 12.52 28.12
N ALA A 488 0.70 12.61 28.31
CA ALA A 488 0.12 13.44 29.35
C ALA A 488 0.64 13.05 30.75
N ASN A 489 0.76 11.76 31.03
CA ASN A 489 1.32 11.28 32.29
C ASN A 489 2.80 11.69 32.45
N VAL A 490 3.61 11.53 31.39
CA VAL A 490 5.04 11.91 31.40
C VAL A 490 5.22 13.40 31.66
N LEU A 491 4.48 14.25 30.96
CA LEU A 491 4.59 15.71 31.05
C LEU A 491 4.06 16.25 32.39
N THR A 492 2.92 15.75 32.87
CA THR A 492 2.31 16.22 34.13
C THR A 492 3.09 15.78 35.37
N ARG A 493 3.69 14.58 35.34
CA ARG A 493 4.51 14.06 36.46
C ARG A 493 5.98 14.49 36.40
N ASN A 494 6.39 15.19 35.34
CA ASN A 494 7.78 15.59 35.11
C ASN A 494 8.76 14.38 35.20
N SER A 495 8.31 13.25 34.64
CA SER A 495 9.03 11.96 34.70
C SER A 495 9.83 11.65 33.45
N GLY A 496 9.82 12.54 32.45
CA GLY A 496 10.61 12.39 31.24
C GLY A 496 12.10 12.16 31.49
N THR A 497 12.72 11.41 30.59
CA THR A 497 14.14 11.01 30.67
C THR A 497 14.87 11.35 29.37
N GLU A 498 16.17 11.07 29.35
CA GLU A 498 17.00 11.21 28.15
C GLU A 498 16.66 10.21 27.03
N ALA A 499 15.91 9.14 27.33
CA ALA A 499 15.53 8.14 26.35
C ALA A 499 14.59 8.74 25.29
N ILE A 500 13.75 9.71 25.68
CA ILE A 500 12.73 10.29 24.82
C ILE A 500 13.36 11.21 23.77
N GLU A 501 13.25 10.82 22.51
CA GLU A 501 13.74 11.56 21.34
C GLU A 501 12.62 12.28 20.58
N GLY A 502 11.38 11.78 20.65
CA GLY A 502 10.25 12.36 19.92
C GLY A 502 8.93 12.32 20.68
N ILE A 503 8.18 13.42 20.65
CA ILE A 503 6.84 13.55 21.25
C ILE A 503 5.89 14.18 20.25
N PHE A 504 4.87 13.43 19.82
CA PHE A 504 3.74 13.94 19.05
C PHE A 504 2.46 13.77 19.87
N LEU A 505 1.96 14.86 20.42
CA LEU A 505 0.79 14.88 21.30
C LEU A 505 -0.41 15.52 20.61
N ASP A 506 -1.49 14.76 20.47
CA ASP A 506 -2.82 15.32 20.30
C ASP A 506 -3.36 15.76 21.66
N ALA A 507 -3.43 17.07 21.87
CA ALA A 507 -3.85 17.71 23.11
C ALA A 507 -5.34 18.05 23.15
N SER A 508 -6.13 17.63 22.15
CA SER A 508 -7.57 17.92 22.01
C SER A 508 -8.38 17.64 23.27
N ASP A 509 -8.12 16.52 23.94
CA ASP A 509 -8.89 16.04 25.09
C ASP A 509 -8.22 16.30 26.44
N LEU A 510 -7.13 17.07 26.46
CA LEU A 510 -6.30 17.28 27.64
C LEU A 510 -6.62 18.62 28.33
N ASN A 511 -6.64 18.59 29.66
CA ASN A 511 -6.81 19.78 30.51
C ASN A 511 -5.86 19.68 31.71
N TYR A 512 -4.63 20.12 31.51
CA TYR A 512 -3.57 20.01 32.52
C TYR A 512 -2.75 21.29 32.61
N GLU A 513 -2.27 21.53 33.84
CA GLU A 513 -1.21 22.49 34.11
C GLU A 513 0.14 21.80 33.91
N LEU A 514 0.95 22.37 33.02
CA LEU A 514 2.25 21.84 32.66
C LEU A 514 3.33 22.41 33.57
N SER A 515 4.30 21.57 33.93
CA SER A 515 5.43 22.02 34.78
C SER A 515 6.43 22.84 33.97
N PRO A 516 6.97 23.95 34.51
CA PRO A 516 8.00 24.75 33.83
C PRO A 516 9.29 24.00 33.47
N THR A 517 9.51 22.84 34.10
CA THR A 517 10.73 22.03 33.97
C THR A 517 10.49 20.70 33.27
N MET A 518 9.31 20.49 32.66
CA MET A 518 8.90 19.20 32.09
C MET A 518 9.86 18.63 31.03
N PHE A 519 10.58 19.48 30.31
CA PHE A 519 11.57 19.06 29.30
C PHE A 519 13.02 19.04 29.82
N SER A 520 13.27 19.42 31.07
CA SER A 520 14.63 19.62 31.59
C SER A 520 15.50 18.36 31.59
N LYS A 521 14.88 17.17 31.64
CA LYS A 521 15.57 15.87 31.62
C LYS A 521 15.60 15.21 30.24
N MET A 522 14.88 15.77 29.25
CA MET A 522 14.73 15.20 27.91
C MET A 522 15.71 15.85 26.92
N TYR A 523 16.99 15.86 27.22
CA TYR A 523 17.98 16.61 26.42
C TYR A 523 18.21 16.05 25.01
N ARG A 524 17.84 14.78 24.75
CA ARG A 524 17.88 14.17 23.40
C ARG A 524 16.61 14.39 22.57
N LEU A 525 15.64 15.15 23.10
CA LEU A 525 14.40 15.40 22.40
C LEU A 525 14.67 16.21 21.12
N ARG A 526 14.45 15.57 19.97
CA ARG A 526 14.70 16.11 18.63
C ARG A 526 13.43 16.52 17.89
N LEU A 527 12.29 15.92 18.23
CA LEU A 527 11.00 16.19 17.59
C LEU A 527 9.93 16.47 18.63
N LEU A 528 9.33 17.66 18.60
CA LEU A 528 8.21 18.02 19.47
C LEU A 528 7.05 18.57 18.64
N LYS A 529 5.89 17.91 18.70
CA LYS A 529 4.65 18.35 18.05
C LYS A 529 3.49 18.27 19.04
N LEU A 530 2.91 19.41 19.39
CA LEU A 530 1.72 19.53 20.22
C LEU A 530 0.62 20.18 19.37
N TYR A 531 -0.43 19.41 19.06
CA TYR A 531 -1.47 19.79 18.09
C TYR A 531 -2.87 19.40 18.55
N PHE A 532 -3.91 19.93 17.88
CA PHE A 532 -5.31 19.72 18.24
C PHE A 532 -6.11 19.20 17.03
N SER A 533 -6.45 17.91 17.01
CA SER A 533 -7.27 17.30 15.96
C SER A 533 -8.73 17.77 15.93
N THR A 534 -9.29 18.25 17.06
CA THR A 534 -10.70 18.68 17.12
C THR A 534 -10.85 20.21 17.05
N PRO A 535 -11.45 20.75 15.98
CA PRO A 535 -11.70 22.19 15.88
C PRO A 535 -12.74 22.64 16.91
N GLY A 536 -12.43 23.70 17.67
CA GLY A 536 -13.34 24.33 18.63
C GLY A 536 -13.02 24.07 20.11
N ASN A 537 -12.12 23.12 20.42
CA ASN A 537 -11.53 23.06 21.74
C ASN A 537 -10.47 24.17 21.86
N GLN A 538 -10.75 25.19 22.68
CA GLN A 538 -9.72 26.15 23.09
C GLN A 538 -8.55 25.39 23.73
N CYS A 539 -7.32 25.78 23.44
CA CYS A 539 -6.15 25.23 24.11
C CYS A 539 -6.30 25.38 25.63
N LYS A 540 -6.29 24.26 26.34
CA LYS A 540 -6.38 24.20 27.81
C LYS A 540 -5.06 23.76 28.45
N LEU A 541 -3.97 23.68 27.67
CA LEU A 541 -2.62 23.49 28.23
C LEU A 541 -2.16 24.81 28.84
N SER A 542 -2.11 24.87 30.16
CA SER A 542 -1.70 26.07 30.89
C SER A 542 -0.24 25.97 31.36
N LEU A 543 0.52 27.05 31.14
CA LEU A 543 1.87 27.24 31.65
C LEU A 543 1.87 28.46 32.59
N SER A 544 1.12 28.37 33.69
CA SER A 544 0.93 29.50 34.64
C SER A 544 2.25 29.99 35.26
N GLN A 545 3.19 29.06 35.45
CA GLN A 545 4.52 29.30 36.02
C GLN A 545 5.59 29.54 34.93
N GLY A 546 5.19 29.63 33.66
CA GLY A 546 6.09 29.76 32.52
C GLY A 546 6.77 28.46 32.10
N LEU A 547 7.76 28.58 31.20
CA LEU A 547 8.59 27.47 30.71
C LEU A 547 10.06 27.87 30.85
N TYR A 548 10.86 27.07 31.57
CA TYR A 548 12.23 27.48 31.91
C TYR A 548 13.26 27.11 30.85
N THR A 549 13.04 26.00 30.14
CA THR A 549 13.96 25.52 29.11
C THR A 549 13.23 24.67 28.08
N LEU A 550 13.79 24.66 26.87
CA LEU A 550 13.52 23.65 25.85
C LEU A 550 14.83 22.89 25.56
N PRO A 551 14.77 21.65 25.05
CA PRO A 551 15.96 20.89 24.69
C PRO A 551 16.66 21.46 23.45
N ASP A 552 17.97 21.65 23.50
CA ASP A 552 18.76 22.26 22.41
C ASP A 552 18.97 21.32 21.20
N GLU A 553 18.64 20.03 21.33
CA GLU A 553 18.67 19.04 20.24
C GLU A 553 17.43 19.07 19.34
N LEU A 554 16.48 19.99 19.58
CA LEU A 554 15.26 20.10 18.78
C LEU A 554 15.54 20.48 17.31
N ARG A 555 14.92 19.72 16.38
CA ARG A 555 14.88 19.99 14.94
C ARG A 555 13.49 20.45 14.50
N LEU A 556 12.45 19.92 15.15
CA LEU A 556 11.06 20.33 14.98
C LEU A 556 10.49 20.83 16.30
N LEU A 557 10.01 22.06 16.31
CA LEU A 557 9.18 22.62 17.38
C LEU A 557 7.82 23.02 16.80
N HIS A 558 6.84 22.13 16.92
CA HIS A 558 5.44 22.41 16.59
C HIS A 558 4.63 22.52 17.88
N TRP A 559 4.04 23.69 18.12
CA TRP A 559 3.22 23.94 19.32
C TRP A 559 2.06 24.87 19.00
N GLU A 560 0.88 24.30 18.76
CA GLU A 560 -0.33 25.08 18.48
C GLU A 560 -0.84 25.76 19.75
N ASN A 561 -1.34 26.99 19.60
CA ASN A 561 -1.87 27.79 20.71
C ASN A 561 -0.87 27.94 21.87
N TYR A 562 0.39 28.24 21.56
CA TYR A 562 1.42 28.41 22.57
C TYR A 562 1.04 29.53 23.55
N PRO A 563 1.02 29.27 24.88
CA PRO A 563 0.37 30.18 25.83
C PRO A 563 1.25 31.33 26.32
N LEU A 564 2.57 31.29 26.10
CA LEU A 564 3.51 32.29 26.63
C LEU A 564 3.82 33.39 25.60
N GLU A 565 4.30 34.53 26.11
CA GLU A 565 4.64 35.71 25.31
C GLU A 565 5.92 35.53 24.47
N CYS A 566 6.85 34.68 24.91
CA CYS A 566 8.09 34.37 24.19
C CYS A 566 8.62 32.96 24.54
N LEU A 567 9.52 32.43 23.71
CA LEU A 567 10.23 31.18 24.00
C LEU A 567 11.25 31.37 25.14
N PRO A 568 11.60 30.30 25.89
CA PRO A 568 12.53 30.40 27.02
C PRO A 568 13.88 30.99 26.61
N GLN A 569 14.35 32.01 27.35
CA GLN A 569 15.56 32.76 27.01
C GLN A 569 16.82 31.88 26.85
N LYS A 570 16.92 30.81 27.66
CA LYS A 570 18.07 29.88 27.67
C LYS A 570 18.12 28.92 26.48
N PHE A 571 17.03 28.75 25.75
CA PHE A 571 16.96 27.82 24.63
C PHE A 571 17.92 28.25 23.50
N ASN A 572 18.71 27.30 22.99
CA ASN A 572 19.59 27.49 21.84
C ASN A 572 19.00 26.80 20.59
N PRO A 573 18.44 27.55 19.62
CA PRO A 573 17.79 26.99 18.44
C PRO A 573 18.77 26.63 17.30
N GLU A 574 20.06 26.43 17.57
CA GLU A 574 21.09 26.18 16.53
C GLU A 574 20.79 24.94 15.66
N ASN A 575 20.09 23.95 16.22
CA ASN A 575 19.74 22.70 15.55
C ASN A 575 18.34 22.73 14.91
N LEU A 576 17.60 23.81 15.12
CA LEU A 576 16.19 23.90 14.77
C LEU A 576 16.02 24.10 13.26
N VAL A 577 15.19 23.28 12.64
CA VAL A 577 14.85 23.33 11.21
C VAL A 577 13.49 23.97 10.99
N GLU A 578 12.52 23.66 11.85
CA GLU A 578 11.17 24.18 11.76
C GLU A 578 10.63 24.64 13.11
N VAL A 579 10.09 25.86 13.11
CA VAL A 579 9.21 26.40 14.15
C VAL A 579 7.81 26.49 13.58
N ASN A 580 6.84 25.78 14.16
CA ASN A 580 5.45 25.79 13.75
C ASN A 580 4.53 26.02 14.96
N MET A 581 4.22 27.27 15.27
CA MET A 581 3.46 27.64 16.46
C MET A 581 2.30 28.57 16.10
N PRO A 582 1.27 28.05 15.41
CA PRO A 582 0.13 28.85 15.00
C PRO A 582 -0.76 29.18 16.20
N TYR A 583 -1.53 30.27 16.09
CA TYR A 583 -2.46 30.76 17.11
C TYR A 583 -1.80 31.07 18.47
N SER A 584 -0.52 31.42 18.47
CA SER A 584 0.23 31.64 19.71
C SER A 584 -0.08 33.00 20.34
N ASN A 585 0.02 33.07 21.67
CA ASN A 585 -0.11 34.33 22.43
C ASN A 585 1.19 35.17 22.45
N MET A 586 2.15 34.82 21.58
CA MET A 586 3.48 35.38 21.60
C MET A 586 3.51 36.83 21.13
N GLU A 587 4.29 37.65 21.80
CA GLU A 587 4.64 39.01 21.37
C GLU A 587 5.93 39.03 20.55
N LYS A 588 6.87 38.13 20.90
CA LYS A 588 8.18 37.96 20.26
C LYS A 588 8.55 36.47 20.21
N LEU A 589 9.28 36.05 19.18
CA LEU A 589 9.72 34.65 19.07
C LEU A 589 10.70 34.26 20.19
N TRP A 590 11.79 35.02 20.34
CA TRP A 590 12.77 34.88 21.41
C TRP A 590 13.52 36.20 21.62
N GLU A 591 14.18 36.32 22.78
CA GLU A 591 15.03 37.47 23.09
C GLU A 591 16.49 37.24 22.74
N GLY A 592 17.14 38.32 22.27
CA GLY A 592 18.56 38.33 21.94
C GLY A 592 18.88 37.63 20.62
N LYS A 593 20.15 37.74 20.20
CA LYS A 593 20.66 37.12 18.98
C LYS A 593 20.83 35.61 19.18
N LYS A 594 20.35 34.82 18.22
CA LYS A 594 20.42 33.34 18.22
C LYS A 594 21.11 32.84 16.95
N ASN A 595 21.70 31.65 16.99
CA ASN A 595 22.20 30.98 15.79
C ASN A 595 21.04 30.26 15.10
N LEU A 596 20.76 30.62 13.84
CA LEU A 596 19.62 30.13 13.06
C LEU A 596 20.06 29.49 11.74
N GLU A 597 21.32 29.02 11.66
CA GLU A 597 21.90 28.51 10.42
C GLU A 597 21.10 27.34 9.81
N LYS A 598 20.53 26.46 10.64
CA LYS A 598 19.77 25.29 10.16
C LYS A 598 18.27 25.57 9.93
N LEU A 599 17.78 26.75 10.33
CA LEU A 599 16.36 27.06 10.29
C LEU A 599 15.89 27.28 8.85
N LYS A 600 14.85 26.54 8.45
CA LYS A 600 14.27 26.56 7.11
C LYS A 600 12.82 27.02 7.08
N ARG A 601 12.05 26.74 8.13
CA ARG A 601 10.61 27.06 8.16
C ARG A 601 10.20 27.75 9.45
N ILE A 602 9.40 28.80 9.30
CA ILE A 602 8.72 29.50 10.40
C ILE A 602 7.26 29.64 10.05
N LYS A 603 6.39 29.11 10.91
CA LYS A 603 4.94 29.25 10.82
C LYS A 603 4.43 29.76 12.16
N LEU A 604 3.97 31.00 12.20
CA LEU A 604 3.42 31.68 13.37
C LEU A 604 2.02 32.23 13.07
N SER A 605 1.34 31.69 12.06
CA SER A 605 0.03 32.13 11.59
C SER A 605 -0.95 32.34 12.76
N HIS A 606 -1.68 33.43 12.73
CA HIS A 606 -2.70 33.84 13.68
C HIS A 606 -2.18 34.11 15.10
N SER A 607 -0.87 34.33 15.25
CA SER A 607 -0.29 34.87 16.49
C SER A 607 -0.58 36.36 16.57
N ARG A 608 -1.77 36.71 17.05
CA ARG A 608 -2.32 38.07 16.96
C ARG A 608 -1.57 39.12 17.75
N ASN A 609 -0.87 38.72 18.81
CA ASN A 609 -0.07 39.61 19.65
C ASN A 609 1.36 39.80 19.15
N LEU A 610 1.76 39.08 18.09
CA LEU A 610 3.11 39.14 17.56
C LEU A 610 3.38 40.52 16.98
N THR A 611 4.28 41.26 17.64
CA THR A 611 4.65 42.63 17.23
C THR A 611 6.00 42.66 16.53
N ASP A 612 6.85 41.67 16.78
CA ASP A 612 8.25 41.70 16.38
C ASP A 612 8.81 40.30 16.08
N VAL A 613 9.47 40.18 14.92
CA VAL A 613 10.23 39.00 14.46
C VAL A 613 11.70 39.35 14.10
N MET A 614 12.24 40.46 14.63
CA MET A 614 13.51 41.11 14.25
C MET A 614 14.76 40.21 14.24
N VAL A 615 14.72 39.08 14.94
CA VAL A 615 15.88 38.19 15.10
C VAL A 615 16.12 37.30 13.87
N LEU A 616 15.23 37.30 12.87
CA LEU A 616 15.33 36.40 11.72
C LEU A 616 16.24 36.90 10.58
N SER A 617 16.73 38.14 10.62
CA SER A 617 17.55 38.73 9.54
C SER A 617 18.84 37.94 9.21
N GLU A 618 19.36 37.17 10.17
CA GLU A 618 20.57 36.36 9.99
C GLU A 618 20.27 34.90 9.55
N ALA A 619 19.00 34.52 9.43
CA ALA A 619 18.58 33.17 9.07
C ALA A 619 18.53 32.98 7.54
N LEU A 620 19.72 32.99 6.90
CA LEU A 620 19.86 33.00 5.43
C LEU A 620 19.39 31.70 4.74
N ASN A 621 19.21 30.61 5.49
CA ASN A 621 18.71 29.33 5.00
C ASN A 621 17.19 29.19 5.11
N LEU A 622 16.46 30.21 5.57
CA LEU A 622 15.00 30.20 5.58
C LEU A 622 14.44 30.04 4.16
N GLU A 623 13.53 29.08 4.00
CA GLU A 623 12.83 28.73 2.76
C GLU A 623 11.36 29.16 2.83
N HIS A 624 10.72 29.09 4.00
CA HIS A 624 9.29 29.41 4.16
C HIS A 624 9.01 30.21 5.44
N ILE A 625 8.30 31.32 5.28
CA ILE A 625 7.78 32.14 6.38
C ILE A 625 6.27 32.28 6.23
N ASP A 626 5.54 31.93 7.28
CA ASP A 626 4.10 32.07 7.37
C ASP A 626 3.71 32.83 8.65
N LEU A 627 3.21 34.04 8.46
CA LEU A 627 2.76 34.97 9.50
C LEU A 627 1.30 35.38 9.26
N GLU A 628 0.52 34.58 8.49
CA GLU A 628 -0.86 34.91 8.15
C GLU A 628 -1.69 35.28 9.39
N GLY A 629 -2.38 36.42 9.38
CA GLY A 629 -3.26 36.85 10.47
C GLY A 629 -2.53 37.35 11.72
N CYS A 630 -1.23 37.64 11.65
CA CYS A 630 -0.49 38.38 12.68
C CYS A 630 -0.84 39.87 12.61
N ILE A 631 -2.01 40.23 13.16
CA ILE A 631 -2.61 41.57 13.02
C ILE A 631 -1.86 42.71 13.73
N SER A 632 -1.01 42.41 14.72
CA SER A 632 -0.23 43.43 15.47
C SER A 632 1.15 43.68 14.86
N LEU A 633 1.49 42.98 13.76
CA LEU A 633 2.76 43.14 13.08
C LEU A 633 2.74 44.42 12.26
N VAL A 634 3.61 45.38 12.61
CA VAL A 634 3.67 46.70 11.95
C VAL A 634 4.81 46.77 10.94
N ASP A 635 5.99 46.26 11.30
CA ASP A 635 7.21 46.38 10.50
C ASP A 635 7.97 45.04 10.43
N VAL A 636 8.29 44.58 9.21
CA VAL A 636 9.15 43.43 8.98
C VAL A 636 10.43 43.76 8.19
N SER A 637 10.69 45.04 7.93
CA SER A 637 11.77 45.53 7.06
C SER A 637 13.16 45.12 7.51
N THR A 638 13.42 45.11 8.81
CA THR A 638 14.68 44.65 9.42
C THR A 638 14.62 43.21 9.90
N SER A 639 13.45 42.59 9.83
CA SER A 639 13.15 41.35 10.53
C SER A 639 13.31 40.13 9.63
N ILE A 640 12.98 40.26 8.35
CA ILE A 640 13.12 39.19 7.37
C ILE A 640 14.46 39.35 6.63
N PRO A 641 15.21 38.27 6.35
CA PRO A 641 16.40 38.35 5.51
C PRO A 641 16.10 39.03 4.18
N SER A 642 16.88 40.04 3.80
CA SER A 642 16.76 40.71 2.49
C SER A 642 17.40 39.90 1.35
N CYS A 643 18.05 38.78 1.67
CA CYS A 643 18.63 37.83 0.73
C CYS A 643 18.61 36.42 1.32
N GLY A 644 18.64 35.39 0.46
CA GLY A 644 18.71 34.00 0.91
C GLY A 644 17.88 33.02 0.08
N LYS A 645 17.52 31.91 0.71
CA LYS A 645 16.81 30.78 0.09
C LYS A 645 15.28 30.87 0.20
N LEU A 646 14.73 32.04 0.60
CA LEU A 646 13.30 32.19 0.86
C LEU A 646 12.50 31.96 -0.42
N VAL A 647 11.63 30.94 -0.40
CA VAL A 647 10.77 30.52 -1.52
C VAL A 647 9.36 31.05 -1.36
N SER A 648 8.85 31.13 -0.13
CA SER A 648 7.48 31.55 0.18
C SER A 648 7.43 32.50 1.37
N LEU A 649 6.71 33.61 1.21
CA LEU A 649 6.39 34.56 2.27
C LEU A 649 4.87 34.80 2.33
N ASN A 650 4.25 34.38 3.43
CA ASN A 650 2.84 34.59 3.71
C ASN A 650 2.65 35.61 4.85
N LEU A 651 2.08 36.76 4.51
CA LEU A 651 1.73 37.88 5.38
C LEU A 651 0.23 38.22 5.25
N LYS A 652 -0.56 37.31 4.70
CA LYS A 652 -2.00 37.50 4.49
C LYS A 652 -2.68 37.92 5.80
N ASP A 653 -3.63 38.85 5.75
CA ASP A 653 -4.40 39.36 6.89
C ASP A 653 -3.54 40.01 8.02
N CYS A 654 -2.28 40.39 7.75
CA CYS A 654 -1.49 41.27 8.63
C CYS A 654 -1.96 42.72 8.48
N SER A 655 -3.10 43.07 9.08
CA SER A 655 -3.82 44.32 8.80
C SER A 655 -3.05 45.60 9.15
N GLN A 656 -2.16 45.59 10.15
CA GLN A 656 -1.39 46.77 10.58
C GLN A 656 -0.01 46.89 9.91
N LEU A 657 0.33 45.98 8.99
CA LEU A 657 1.64 45.95 8.34
C LEU A 657 1.83 47.19 7.45
N GLN A 658 2.97 47.87 7.62
CA GLN A 658 3.30 49.12 6.92
C GLN A 658 4.57 49.03 6.06
N SER A 659 5.47 48.08 6.34
CA SER A 659 6.78 48.00 5.68
C SER A 659 7.26 46.57 5.46
N LEU A 660 8.01 46.38 4.37
CA LEU A 660 8.65 45.12 3.96
C LEU A 660 10.17 45.28 3.86
N PRO A 661 10.95 44.18 3.88
CA PRO A 661 12.36 44.23 3.51
C PRO A 661 12.51 44.58 2.03
N ALA A 662 13.69 45.07 1.64
CA ALA A 662 14.04 45.18 0.22
C ALA A 662 14.02 43.78 -0.44
N MET A 663 13.27 43.62 -1.53
CA MET A 663 12.95 42.31 -2.09
C MET A 663 13.83 41.90 -3.28
N PHE A 664 14.60 42.82 -3.88
CA PHE A 664 15.46 42.54 -5.03
C PHE A 664 16.50 41.43 -4.76
N GLY A 665 16.92 41.25 -3.51
CA GLY A 665 17.87 40.22 -3.08
C GLY A 665 17.24 38.84 -2.83
N LEU A 666 15.91 38.73 -2.83
CA LEU A 666 15.16 37.50 -2.60
C LEU A 666 15.00 36.68 -3.89
N ILE A 667 16.12 36.33 -4.53
CA ILE A 667 16.13 35.65 -5.83
C ILE A 667 15.41 34.29 -5.87
N SER A 668 15.18 33.65 -4.71
CA SER A 668 14.50 32.34 -4.63
C SER A 668 12.99 32.46 -4.44
N LEU A 669 12.48 33.67 -4.17
CA LEU A 669 11.08 33.89 -3.77
C LEU A 669 10.15 33.71 -4.96
N LYS A 670 9.22 32.75 -4.83
CA LYS A 670 8.23 32.41 -5.86
C LYS A 670 6.81 32.83 -5.47
N LEU A 671 6.51 32.87 -4.18
CA LEU A 671 5.19 33.16 -3.65
C LEU A 671 5.25 34.29 -2.61
N LEU A 672 4.49 35.35 -2.85
CA LEU A 672 4.25 36.44 -1.90
C LEU A 672 2.75 36.64 -1.69
N ARG A 673 2.27 36.43 -0.45
CA ARG A 673 0.87 36.68 -0.05
C ARG A 673 0.79 37.82 0.95
N MET A 674 0.03 38.85 0.62
CA MET A 674 -0.23 40.02 1.46
C MET A 674 -1.69 40.48 1.38
N SER A 675 -2.59 39.63 0.89
CA SER A 675 -4.01 39.95 0.83
C SER A 675 -4.51 40.34 2.23
N GLY A 676 -5.29 41.41 2.37
CA GLY A 676 -5.82 41.88 3.66
C GLY A 676 -4.86 42.75 4.50
N CYS A 677 -3.66 43.09 4.00
CA CYS A 677 -2.78 44.08 4.65
C CYS A 677 -3.30 45.52 4.41
N SER A 678 -4.35 45.90 5.13
CA SER A 678 -5.15 47.11 4.87
C SER A 678 -4.43 48.44 5.11
N GLU A 679 -3.39 48.48 5.94
CA GLU A 679 -2.60 49.70 6.20
C GLU A 679 -1.34 49.81 5.32
N PHE A 680 -1.13 48.83 4.43
CA PHE A 680 0.08 48.76 3.62
C PHE A 680 -0.03 49.62 2.36
N GLU A 681 0.72 50.73 2.30
CA GLU A 681 0.55 51.77 1.28
C GLU A 681 1.59 51.77 0.13
N GLU A 682 2.80 51.26 0.35
CA GLU A 682 3.91 51.41 -0.59
C GLU A 682 4.78 50.14 -0.68
N ILE A 683 5.13 49.76 -1.92
CA ILE A 683 6.08 48.67 -2.22
C ILE A 683 7.23 49.27 -3.02
N GLN A 684 8.47 49.10 -2.55
CA GLN A 684 9.64 49.66 -3.22
C GLN A 684 10.06 48.84 -4.45
N ASP A 685 10.03 47.51 -4.33
CA ASP A 685 10.49 46.59 -5.35
C ASP A 685 9.84 45.22 -5.23
N PHE A 686 10.10 44.33 -6.18
CA PHE A 686 9.66 42.94 -6.16
C PHE A 686 10.84 42.00 -6.36
N ALA A 687 10.74 40.79 -5.79
CA ALA A 687 11.70 39.73 -6.04
C ALA A 687 11.62 39.25 -7.51
N PRO A 688 12.77 39.06 -8.19
CA PRO A 688 12.81 38.93 -9.65
C PRO A 688 12.14 37.66 -10.20
N ASN A 689 12.05 36.58 -9.41
CA ASN A 689 11.56 35.26 -9.84
C ASN A 689 10.19 34.91 -9.24
N LEU A 690 9.39 35.93 -8.88
CA LEU A 690 8.03 35.73 -8.38
C LEU A 690 7.12 35.09 -9.44
N LYS A 691 6.34 34.10 -9.00
CA LYS A 691 5.33 33.40 -9.80
C LYS A 691 3.92 33.74 -9.37
N GLU A 692 3.71 33.94 -8.07
CA GLU A 692 2.41 34.24 -7.49
C GLU A 692 2.51 35.44 -6.55
N LEU A 693 1.73 36.48 -6.85
CA LEU A 693 1.67 37.73 -6.09
C LEU A 693 0.22 38.05 -5.72
N TYR A 694 -0.08 38.04 -4.42
CA TYR A 694 -1.40 38.34 -3.89
C TYR A 694 -1.38 39.58 -3.00
N LEU A 695 -2.00 40.66 -3.47
CA LEU A 695 -2.05 41.97 -2.84
C LEU A 695 -3.50 42.45 -2.58
N ALA A 696 -4.48 41.56 -2.72
CA ALA A 696 -5.89 41.92 -2.61
C ALA A 696 -6.22 42.65 -1.30
N GLY A 697 -6.96 43.76 -1.35
CA GLY A 697 -7.39 44.50 -0.16
C GLY A 697 -6.27 45.28 0.55
N THR A 698 -5.14 45.52 -0.11
CA THR A 698 -4.09 46.43 0.38
C THR A 698 -4.42 47.90 0.08
N ALA A 699 -3.74 48.83 0.76
CA ALA A 699 -3.87 50.28 0.56
C ALA A 699 -2.87 50.85 -0.46
N ILE A 700 -2.25 50.00 -1.28
CA ILE A 700 -1.24 50.41 -2.25
C ILE A 700 -1.79 51.44 -3.24
N LYS A 701 -1.01 52.48 -3.51
CA LYS A 701 -1.38 53.55 -4.45
C LYS A 701 -0.89 53.27 -5.87
N GLU A 702 0.27 52.63 -5.98
CA GLU A 702 0.96 52.30 -7.22
C GLU A 702 1.83 51.06 -7.03
N LEU A 703 2.14 50.38 -8.14
CA LEU A 703 3.08 49.26 -8.16
C LEU A 703 4.45 49.75 -8.65
N PRO A 704 5.57 49.26 -8.07
CA PRO A 704 6.90 49.65 -8.53
C PRO A 704 7.18 49.15 -9.95
N LEU A 705 8.01 49.88 -10.69
CA LEU A 705 8.40 49.53 -12.08
C LEU A 705 9.10 48.16 -12.19
N SER A 706 9.63 47.63 -11.09
CA SER A 706 10.22 46.28 -11.05
C SER A 706 9.22 45.19 -11.39
N ILE A 707 7.90 45.44 -11.30
CA ILE A 707 6.88 44.48 -11.74
C ILE A 707 7.01 44.15 -13.22
N GLU A 708 7.47 45.09 -14.05
CA GLU A 708 7.63 44.89 -15.50
C GLU A 708 8.71 43.84 -15.83
N ASN A 709 9.57 43.51 -14.86
CA ASN A 709 10.63 42.52 -15.00
C ASN A 709 10.22 41.10 -14.53
N LEU A 710 9.01 40.92 -13.99
CA LEU A 710 8.56 39.63 -13.44
C LEU A 710 8.05 38.68 -14.55
N THR A 711 8.94 38.29 -15.47
CA THR A 711 8.55 37.50 -16.65
C THR A 711 7.99 36.11 -16.34
N GLU A 712 8.23 35.59 -15.12
CA GLU A 712 7.70 34.30 -14.63
C GLU A 712 6.38 34.43 -13.84
N LEU A 713 5.84 35.65 -13.67
CA LEU A 713 4.62 35.86 -12.90
C LEU A 713 3.41 35.22 -13.60
N ILE A 714 2.72 34.33 -12.91
CA ILE A 714 1.54 33.57 -13.37
C ILE A 714 0.26 34.21 -12.84
N THR A 715 0.24 34.60 -11.56
CA THR A 715 -0.93 35.17 -10.90
C THR A 715 -0.60 36.50 -10.26
N LEU A 716 -1.38 37.53 -10.61
CA LEU A 716 -1.38 38.83 -9.98
C LEU A 716 -2.80 39.14 -9.46
N ASP A 717 -2.95 39.12 -8.15
CA ASP A 717 -4.21 39.42 -7.48
C ASP A 717 -4.17 40.79 -6.79
N LEU A 718 -4.95 41.73 -7.31
CA LEU A 718 -5.09 43.09 -6.82
C LEU A 718 -6.55 43.39 -6.41
N GLU A 719 -7.40 42.37 -6.20
CA GLU A 719 -8.82 42.60 -5.89
C GLU A 719 -8.99 43.54 -4.70
N ASN A 720 -9.95 44.46 -4.76
CA ASN A 720 -10.26 45.41 -3.70
C ASN A 720 -9.10 46.32 -3.28
N CYS A 721 -8.08 46.53 -4.13
CA CYS A 721 -7.07 47.58 -3.94
C CYS A 721 -7.68 48.96 -4.25
N THR A 722 -8.52 49.47 -3.34
CA THR A 722 -9.36 50.65 -3.58
C THR A 722 -8.58 51.95 -3.78
N ARG A 723 -7.31 52.01 -3.36
CA ARG A 723 -6.43 53.19 -3.50
C ARG A 723 -5.50 53.12 -4.71
N LEU A 724 -5.47 52.00 -5.42
CA LEU A 724 -4.61 51.80 -6.58
C LEU A 724 -5.07 52.71 -7.71
N GLN A 725 -4.19 53.62 -8.16
CA GLN A 725 -4.55 54.65 -9.15
C GLN A 725 -4.18 54.23 -10.57
N LYS A 726 -3.07 53.52 -10.75
CA LYS A 726 -2.50 53.17 -12.05
C LYS A 726 -1.80 51.82 -12.00
N LEU A 727 -1.84 51.11 -13.12
CA LEU A 727 -0.93 50.00 -13.40
C LEU A 727 0.28 50.50 -14.21
N PRO A 728 1.48 49.92 -14.02
CA PRO A 728 2.64 50.23 -14.85
C PRO A 728 2.39 49.86 -16.32
N ASN A 729 2.88 50.70 -17.24
CA ASN A 729 2.66 50.50 -18.68
C ASN A 729 3.27 49.18 -19.18
N GLY A 730 4.36 48.72 -18.58
CA GLY A 730 5.02 47.47 -18.94
C GLY A 730 4.41 46.23 -18.31
N ILE A 731 3.19 46.27 -17.77
CA ILE A 731 2.51 45.07 -17.27
C ILE A 731 2.16 44.08 -18.42
N SER A 732 2.12 44.55 -19.67
CA SER A 732 2.08 43.70 -20.88
C SER A 732 3.36 42.88 -21.09
N ASN A 733 4.48 43.24 -20.42
CA ASN A 733 5.73 42.46 -20.46
C ASN A 733 5.65 41.16 -19.64
N LEU A 734 4.58 40.94 -18.87
CA LEU A 734 4.35 39.75 -18.04
C LEU A 734 3.91 38.54 -18.90
N ARG A 735 4.86 37.97 -19.65
CA ARG A 735 4.59 36.92 -20.66
C ARG A 735 3.98 35.62 -20.12
N SER A 736 4.17 35.33 -18.84
CA SER A 736 3.69 34.10 -18.20
C SER A 736 2.36 34.28 -17.46
N MET A 737 1.80 35.50 -17.46
CA MET A 737 0.62 35.84 -16.66
C MET A 737 -0.63 35.14 -17.21
N VAL A 738 -1.25 34.32 -16.37
CA VAL A 738 -2.49 33.58 -16.66
C VAL A 738 -3.69 34.25 -16.00
N GLU A 739 -3.50 34.80 -14.80
CA GLU A 739 -4.58 35.36 -14.00
C GLU A 739 -4.24 36.75 -13.48
N LEU A 740 -5.02 37.75 -13.90
CA LEU A 740 -4.99 39.12 -13.40
C LEU A 740 -6.34 39.45 -12.76
N LYS A 741 -6.37 39.70 -11.45
CA LYS A 741 -7.59 40.07 -10.74
C LYS A 741 -7.57 41.53 -10.31
N LEU A 742 -8.55 42.29 -10.78
CA LEU A 742 -8.68 43.74 -10.54
C LEU A 742 -10.07 44.12 -9.98
N SER A 743 -10.90 43.13 -9.65
CA SER A 743 -12.27 43.39 -9.19
C SER A 743 -12.25 44.31 -7.95
N GLY A 744 -13.14 45.30 -7.88
CA GLY A 744 -13.19 46.23 -6.74
C GLY A 744 -12.08 47.31 -6.66
N CYS A 745 -11.21 47.46 -7.66
CA CYS A 745 -10.24 48.57 -7.74
C CYS A 745 -10.91 49.89 -8.18
N THR A 746 -11.59 50.58 -7.27
CA THR A 746 -12.46 51.72 -7.60
C THR A 746 -11.74 53.01 -8.02
N SER A 747 -10.46 53.19 -7.65
CA SER A 747 -9.66 54.37 -8.00
C SER A 747 -8.80 54.18 -9.26
N LEU A 748 -8.86 53.01 -9.90
CA LEU A 748 -8.02 52.66 -11.02
C LEU A 748 -8.43 53.45 -12.27
N ASP A 749 -7.48 54.18 -12.89
CA ASP A 749 -7.75 54.91 -14.14
C ASP A 749 -8.11 53.91 -15.26
N PRO A 750 -9.31 53.98 -15.85
CA PRO A 750 -9.73 53.08 -16.93
C PRO A 750 -8.77 53.06 -18.13
N ARG A 751 -8.04 54.16 -18.38
CA ARG A 751 -7.06 54.24 -19.47
C ARG A 751 -5.81 53.39 -19.23
N SER A 752 -5.52 53.05 -17.98
CA SER A 752 -4.45 52.11 -17.63
C SER A 752 -4.78 50.66 -17.98
N MET A 753 -6.06 50.35 -18.27
CA MET A 753 -6.51 49.03 -18.73
C MET A 753 -6.51 48.89 -20.27
N GLU A 754 -6.62 49.99 -21.02
CA GLU A 754 -6.62 49.97 -22.50
C GLU A 754 -5.22 49.61 -23.05
N ALA A 755 -4.14 50.07 -22.41
CA ALA A 755 -2.77 49.73 -22.80
C ALA A 755 -2.38 48.25 -22.55
N THR A 756 -3.21 47.50 -21.82
CA THR A 756 -2.94 46.10 -21.43
C THR A 756 -3.65 45.04 -22.27
N LEU A 757 -4.65 45.43 -23.07
CA LEU A 757 -5.49 44.51 -23.85
C LEU A 757 -5.22 44.54 -25.37
N ASP A 758 -4.42 45.49 -25.86
CA ASP A 758 -4.14 45.65 -27.29
C ASP A 758 -3.04 44.72 -27.85
N ASP A 759 -2.37 43.92 -27.01
CA ASP A 759 -1.25 43.04 -27.41
C ASP A 759 -1.40 41.55 -27.01
N THR A 760 -2.61 41.06 -26.68
CA THR A 760 -2.88 39.61 -26.47
C THR A 760 -3.55 38.92 -27.64
#